data_AF-A0A1A8R6Z5-F1
#
_entry.id   AF-A0A1A8R6Z5-F1
#
_cell.length_a   1.000
_cell.length_b   1.000
_cell.length_c   1.000
_cell.angle_alpha   90.00
_cell.angle_beta   90.00
_cell.angle_gamma   90.00
#
_symmetry.space_group_name_H-M   'P 1'
#
loop_
_entity.id
_entity.type
_entity.pdbx_description
1 polymer ?
#
loop_
_entity_poly.entity_id
_entity_poly.type
_entity_poly.pdbx_seq_one_letter_code
_entity_poly.pdbx_strand_id
1 'polypeptide(L)'
;QKRFVKFDGKNLMYFGSDKDVYPKGVIPLAAIQMARPAKDNKFEIMTIQRIFVFRADSEVLRQHWVSTLQEHVRDQLVFGQRRFGPGPHCQKHGALELKGTKSKVYTAILTDQIWLYKSEQCFRNGIGITVIEARGATIRDGKNRSFDLITRFKTFSFSAESDRDKRDWMEALQDAIAETLSDYEVAEKIWSNRSNKICADCKARNPDWASINLCVVICKNCAGQHRGLGTMVSKVQSLKLDTSVWSNEIVQLFIMLGNDRANDFWAGHLPVSEELDCDASPEQRREFITQKYREGRFRLAHPGFSCQEELLKVLCAAVSEQTLLRTVTHIFSEAESANRSSQSAGYQEHAAHMDPLSLSDLSVYDEIMQPVLHSGFLYKSSSINRGTLTRKTREDFQKFWCSVDQSLLLYESDRSTEPCMQISVRDVVCLGVSRPDSSSTNNGFIDRFRYTFELYLTSEKVHLFGVETADALHSWTRAIGQAATPLSCHCLLTREFERVGLLRYRAMLNPQQWKEAYFVLQKSNLFICPQNDGAAEDIINLNRLQELSVTSESENHEKKDVLVLVEKGRTLHLQGVGRTDFSLWYSDIQRAAGGKGNTLREQQMSRNDIPIIVDSCIAFITQYGLGHEGIYRKNGAKSRIRLLMEEFRKDARNVKLRIGDHFIEDVTDVLKRFFREIDDPIFMAELHPLWKEAAKLPDKRGRLDRYKNIIGSLPRVNRTTLAVLVSHLYRVQKCADLNQMCTKNLSLLFAPSLFQTDGKGEHEVKIVEDLIDNYPYVFEIDEEHQTQIDLEVSLITSWKDTQLSQAGDIIIEVYLEMKIPDCCITLKVSPTMCAEELTNQVLYMRNVPDGDKNAWMTFEAIEDGQLERPLHPKEKVLEQALMWCTMADPSSAYLVVKKVPKGEGINILTSYKSEVMKIGLLRCREEPPKLLQGTRFQERTFQIRDHKLLLLKDKKSIKPEKEWSLKSMKIYIGIRRKLKAPSRWGFTVMSDKHQLFLCCSSEAEMWDWVTSFLKAQNDDPGPPVLRRHSSSDISKQKFGTMPLVPIRGDERNSSMLSANQTLRKLHDRRSHSLYFPMKMQHDSFEERWEPSDLPEPLYEEVGDFGLQVLKSLETSFRSSRITETLEFPDQPPLRVVHSEKGHLDDKMVLEEVENPSGSAEMQEHKSKTEECEEDAGRRWQEPQGVCTHSQELLLQELSSAFTKKDRDQQEDQEEKPYDV
;
A
#
# COMPACT_ATOMS: atom_id res chain seq x y z
N GLN A 1 -21.91 9.88 43.32
CA GLN A 1 -21.91 8.63 42.54
C GLN A 1 -20.64 8.60 41.72
N LYS A 2 -19.81 7.54 41.78
CA LYS A 2 -18.75 7.34 40.79
C LYS A 2 -19.40 6.90 39.47
N ARG A 3 -18.83 7.33 38.34
CA ARG A 3 -19.29 7.04 36.98
C ARG A 3 -18.05 7.01 36.08
N PHE A 4 -18.03 6.13 35.09
CA PHE A 4 -17.01 6.16 34.05
C PHE A 4 -17.34 7.27 33.04
N VAL A 5 -16.34 8.00 32.55
CA VAL A 5 -16.53 9.16 31.66
C VAL A 5 -15.54 9.05 30.51
N LYS A 6 -16.03 9.21 29.27
CA LYS A 6 -15.25 9.15 28.03
C LYS A 6 -15.57 10.37 27.17
N PHE A 7 -14.55 10.94 26.53
CA PHE A 7 -14.70 11.88 25.43
C PHE A 7 -14.14 11.23 24.16
N ASP A 8 -14.78 11.45 23.01
CA ASP A 8 -14.41 10.85 21.72
C ASP A 8 -14.03 11.91 20.65
N GLY A 9 -13.76 13.14 21.07
CA GLY A 9 -13.55 14.30 20.21
C GLY A 9 -14.83 15.02 19.78
N LYS A 10 -15.99 14.34 19.80
CA LYS A 10 -17.29 14.87 19.34
C LYS A 10 -18.33 14.97 20.46
N ASN A 11 -18.29 14.05 21.43
CA ASN A 11 -19.25 13.87 22.52
C ASN A 11 -18.54 13.54 23.83
N LEU A 12 -18.98 14.18 24.92
CA LEU A 12 -18.67 13.75 26.28
C LEU A 12 -19.78 12.84 26.81
N MET A 13 -19.42 11.60 27.11
CA MET A 13 -20.32 10.53 27.52
C MET A 13 -20.00 10.06 28.93
N TYR A 14 -21.04 9.78 29.74
CA TYR A 14 -20.86 9.15 31.04
C TYR A 14 -21.71 7.90 31.21
N PHE A 15 -21.12 6.88 31.83
CA PHE A 15 -21.63 5.52 31.99
C PHE A 15 -21.85 5.23 33.48
N GLY A 16 -22.53 4.14 33.83
CA GLY A 16 -22.63 3.72 35.24
C GLY A 16 -21.38 2.96 35.68
N SER A 17 -20.96 1.99 34.87
CA SER A 17 -19.67 1.30 34.97
C SER A 17 -18.89 1.43 33.66
N ASP A 18 -17.59 1.17 33.72
CA ASP A 18 -16.71 0.78 32.62
C ASP A 18 -17.32 -0.29 31.67
N LYS A 19 -18.10 -1.23 32.23
CA LYS A 19 -18.76 -2.34 31.52
C LYS A 19 -20.13 -2.01 30.92
N ASP A 20 -20.69 -0.81 31.15
CA ASP A 20 -21.95 -0.42 30.51
C ASP A 20 -21.71 -0.07 29.03
N VAL A 21 -22.28 -0.82 28.09
CA VAL A 21 -22.12 -0.54 26.64
C VAL A 21 -22.78 0.79 26.22
N TYR A 22 -23.87 1.18 26.87
CA TYR A 22 -24.63 2.39 26.54
C TYR A 22 -24.47 3.49 27.60
N PRO A 23 -24.22 4.75 27.20
CA PRO A 23 -24.10 5.86 28.14
C PRO A 23 -25.43 6.15 28.85
N LYS A 24 -25.31 6.80 30.01
CA LYS A 24 -26.42 7.29 30.85
C LYS A 24 -26.58 8.81 30.74
N GLY A 25 -25.83 9.43 29.83
CA GLY A 25 -25.95 10.80 29.35
C GLY A 25 -24.85 11.14 28.34
N VAL A 26 -25.19 11.99 27.39
CA VAL A 26 -24.34 12.42 26.27
C VAL A 26 -24.44 13.94 26.14
N ILE A 27 -23.30 14.61 26.22
CA ILE A 27 -23.17 16.05 26.05
C ILE A 27 -22.29 16.27 24.81
N PRO A 28 -22.88 16.60 23.64
CA PRO A 28 -22.08 16.91 22.45
C PRO A 28 -21.18 18.11 22.70
N LEU A 29 -20.01 18.14 22.07
CA LEU A 29 -19.07 19.26 22.16
C LEU A 29 -19.76 20.60 21.82
N ALA A 30 -20.62 20.60 20.79
CA ALA A 30 -21.38 21.78 20.35
C ALA A 30 -22.37 22.33 21.38
N ALA A 31 -22.72 21.57 22.43
CA ALA A 31 -23.54 22.05 23.54
C ALA A 31 -22.70 22.72 24.65
N ILE A 32 -21.37 22.53 24.66
CA ILE A 32 -20.46 23.07 25.66
C ILE A 32 -20.00 24.46 25.23
N GLN A 33 -20.27 25.47 26.06
CA GLN A 33 -19.77 26.84 25.86
C GLN A 33 -18.38 27.03 26.45
N MET A 34 -18.07 26.34 27.55
CA MET A 34 -16.74 26.28 28.16
C MET A 34 -16.65 25.19 29.24
N ALA A 35 -15.43 24.72 29.50
CA ALA A 35 -15.07 23.94 30.68
C ALA A 35 -14.14 24.79 31.58
N ARG A 36 -14.42 24.85 32.90
CA ARG A 36 -13.64 25.63 33.86
C ARG A 36 -13.29 24.82 35.12
N PRO A 37 -12.14 25.07 35.77
CA PRO A 37 -11.77 24.38 37.00
C PRO A 37 -12.56 24.94 38.19
N ALA A 38 -12.79 24.10 39.19
CA ALA A 38 -13.40 24.47 40.47
C ALA A 38 -12.60 23.86 41.65
N LYS A 39 -13.02 24.18 42.88
CA LYS A 39 -12.39 23.69 44.12
C LYS A 39 -12.60 22.17 44.31
N ASP A 40 -11.84 21.55 45.20
CA ASP A 40 -11.96 20.14 45.62
C ASP A 40 -11.78 19.10 44.48
N ASN A 41 -10.90 19.36 43.51
CA ASN A 41 -10.71 18.59 42.27
C ASN A 41 -11.96 18.53 41.36
N LYS A 42 -12.90 19.46 41.52
CA LYS A 42 -14.10 19.57 40.66
C LYS A 42 -13.81 20.37 39.40
N PHE A 43 -14.54 20.11 38.33
CA PHE A 43 -14.60 20.98 37.15
C PHE A 43 -16.04 21.13 36.67
N GLU A 44 -16.31 22.28 36.05
CA GLU A 44 -17.64 22.69 35.62
C GLU A 44 -17.68 22.81 34.10
N ILE A 45 -18.58 22.06 33.47
CA ILE A 45 -18.88 22.16 32.05
C ILE A 45 -20.15 23.00 31.92
N MET A 46 -20.04 24.16 31.32
CA MET A 46 -21.16 25.08 31.15
C MET A 46 -21.77 24.90 29.75
N THR A 47 -23.05 24.53 29.72
CA THR A 47 -23.89 24.56 28.51
C THR A 47 -24.92 25.69 28.64
N ILE A 48 -25.50 26.12 27.52
CA ILE A 48 -26.41 27.28 27.41
C ILE A 48 -27.51 27.30 28.49
N GLN A 49 -27.99 26.13 28.94
CA GLN A 49 -29.07 26.02 29.93
C GLN A 49 -28.67 25.25 31.21
N ARG A 50 -27.44 24.74 31.33
CA ARG A 50 -27.04 23.92 32.49
C ARG A 50 -25.54 23.86 32.73
N ILE A 51 -25.13 23.98 34.00
CA ILE A 51 -23.79 23.61 34.45
C ILE A 51 -23.77 22.14 34.91
N PHE A 52 -22.81 21.37 34.41
CA PHE A 52 -22.51 20.01 34.86
C PHE A 52 -21.23 20.01 35.69
N VAL A 53 -21.32 19.58 36.95
CA VAL A 53 -20.18 19.52 37.86
C VAL A 53 -19.65 18.09 37.93
N PHE A 54 -18.41 17.91 37.49
CA PHE A 54 -17.65 16.66 37.59
C PHE A 54 -16.60 16.78 38.69
N ARG A 55 -16.10 15.64 39.20
CA ARG A 55 -14.97 15.58 40.14
C ARG A 55 -13.96 14.57 39.63
N ALA A 56 -12.71 14.99 39.47
CA ALA A 56 -11.61 14.12 39.13
C ALA A 56 -10.96 13.55 40.41
N ASP A 57 -10.35 12.37 40.29
CA ASP A 57 -9.65 11.74 41.43
C ASP A 57 -8.34 12.49 41.80
N SER A 58 -7.76 13.28 40.89
CA SER A 58 -6.58 14.15 41.16
C SER A 58 -6.68 15.55 40.52
N GLU A 59 -5.88 16.50 41.01
CA GLU A 59 -5.81 17.87 40.48
C GLU A 59 -5.24 17.90 39.05
N VAL A 60 -4.25 17.05 38.75
CA VAL A 60 -3.66 16.90 37.41
C VAL A 60 -4.72 16.39 36.42
N LEU A 61 -5.51 15.40 36.81
CA LEU A 61 -6.62 14.90 35.97
C LEU A 61 -7.70 15.97 35.77
N ARG A 62 -8.02 16.79 36.78
CA ARG A 62 -8.92 17.96 36.61
C ARG A 62 -8.36 18.94 35.59
N GLN A 63 -7.08 19.30 35.67
CA GLN A 63 -6.44 20.23 34.74
C GLN A 63 -6.42 19.68 33.30
N HIS A 64 -6.10 18.39 33.12
CA HIS A 64 -6.14 17.73 31.82
C HIS A 64 -7.56 17.76 31.21
N TRP A 65 -8.58 17.27 31.94
CA TRP A 65 -9.97 17.28 31.47
C TRP A 65 -10.47 18.68 31.09
N VAL A 66 -10.12 19.71 31.87
CA VAL A 66 -10.46 21.11 31.56
C VAL A 66 -9.72 21.59 30.32
N SER A 67 -8.42 21.32 30.18
CA SER A 67 -7.62 21.73 29.01
C SER A 67 -8.19 21.12 27.72
N THR A 68 -8.32 19.79 27.67
CA THR A 68 -8.76 19.07 26.46
C THR A 68 -10.15 19.49 26.01
N LEU A 69 -11.10 19.65 26.94
CA LEU A 69 -12.46 20.10 26.60
C LEU A 69 -12.49 21.57 26.18
N GLN A 70 -11.75 22.46 26.86
CA GLN A 70 -11.72 23.89 26.51
C GLN A 70 -11.01 24.15 25.17
N GLU A 71 -10.04 23.31 24.82
CA GLU A 71 -9.34 23.32 23.53
C GLU A 71 -10.29 23.04 22.37
N HIS A 72 -10.92 21.85 22.36
CA HIS A 72 -11.88 21.45 21.34
C HIS A 72 -13.08 22.42 21.21
N VAL A 73 -13.50 23.07 22.31
CA VAL A 73 -14.55 24.10 22.29
C VAL A 73 -14.10 25.39 21.58
N ARG A 74 -12.83 25.81 21.70
CA ARG A 74 -12.31 26.96 20.95
C ARG A 74 -12.29 26.66 19.46
N ASP A 75 -11.80 25.50 19.08
CA ASP A 75 -11.64 25.11 17.68
C ASP A 75 -13.01 25.09 16.98
N GLN A 76 -14.03 24.57 17.67
CA GLN A 76 -15.41 24.60 17.19
C GLN A 76 -16.03 26.00 17.07
N LEU A 77 -15.62 26.97 17.91
CA LEU A 77 -16.10 28.35 17.80
C LEU A 77 -15.57 29.07 16.54
N VAL A 78 -14.45 28.61 15.96
CA VAL A 78 -13.91 29.15 14.69
C VAL A 78 -14.78 28.74 13.48
N PHE A 79 -15.35 27.53 13.49
CA PHE A 79 -16.18 26.99 12.39
C PHE A 79 -17.69 27.23 12.56
N GLY A 80 -18.09 27.96 13.60
CA GLY A 80 -19.48 28.34 13.87
C GLY A 80 -20.28 27.28 14.65
N GLN A 81 -21.17 27.74 15.52
CA GLN A 81 -22.00 26.85 16.33
C GLN A 81 -23.10 26.18 15.50
N ARG A 82 -23.10 24.84 15.49
CA ARG A 82 -24.25 24.06 14.99
C ARG A 82 -25.48 24.37 15.85
N ARG A 83 -26.58 24.80 15.22
CA ARG A 83 -27.88 24.94 15.89
C ARG A 83 -28.47 23.55 16.12
N PHE A 84 -28.78 23.21 17.38
CA PHE A 84 -29.52 21.99 17.71
C PHE A 84 -31.02 22.16 17.45
N GLY A 85 -31.66 21.06 17.02
CA GLY A 85 -33.05 21.03 16.60
C GLY A 85 -33.22 20.20 15.31
N PRO A 86 -34.42 20.21 14.69
CA PRO A 86 -34.66 19.53 13.43
C PRO A 86 -34.00 20.28 12.27
N GLY A 87 -32.75 19.94 11.99
CA GLY A 87 -32.06 20.31 10.75
C GLY A 87 -32.40 19.34 9.60
N PRO A 88 -31.91 19.60 8.36
CA PRO A 88 -32.24 18.80 7.17
C PRO A 88 -31.78 17.34 7.24
N HIS A 89 -30.91 16.98 8.19
CA HIS A 89 -30.42 15.61 8.40
C HIS A 89 -31.28 14.81 9.41
N CYS A 90 -32.39 15.36 9.90
CA CYS A 90 -33.28 14.68 10.85
C CYS A 90 -34.46 14.02 10.14
N GLN A 91 -34.40 12.69 10.01
CA GLN A 91 -35.36 11.91 9.21
C GLN A 91 -36.75 11.81 9.87
N LYS A 92 -36.78 11.55 11.19
CA LYS A 92 -38.00 11.61 12.02
C LYS A 92 -37.63 11.91 13.48
N HIS A 93 -38.45 12.69 14.17
CA HIS A 93 -38.31 12.97 15.60
C HIS A 93 -39.68 13.08 16.29
N GLY A 94 -39.73 12.82 17.60
CA GLY A 94 -40.97 12.83 18.37
C GLY A 94 -40.89 12.10 19.71
N ALA A 95 -42.01 11.99 20.42
CA ALA A 95 -42.07 11.31 21.71
C ALA A 95 -42.38 9.81 21.56
N LEU A 96 -41.63 8.95 22.27
CA LEU A 96 -41.86 7.51 22.37
C LEU A 96 -41.79 7.06 23.83
N GLU A 97 -42.56 6.03 24.20
CA GLU A 97 -42.49 5.45 25.54
C GLU A 97 -41.48 4.28 25.58
N LEU A 98 -40.36 4.46 26.27
CA LEU A 98 -39.30 3.44 26.40
C LEU A 98 -39.55 2.52 27.60
N LYS A 99 -39.85 1.25 27.32
CA LYS A 99 -40.18 0.23 28.31
C LYS A 99 -39.09 0.11 29.38
N GLY A 100 -39.50 0.19 30.65
CA GLY A 100 -38.59 0.22 31.81
C GLY A 100 -38.28 1.62 32.34
N THR A 101 -38.65 2.69 31.63
CA THR A 101 -38.58 4.08 32.12
C THR A 101 -40.00 4.60 32.37
N LYS A 102 -40.30 5.16 33.55
CA LYS A 102 -41.64 5.68 33.90
C LYS A 102 -41.99 7.04 33.22
N SER A 103 -41.41 7.33 32.07
CA SER A 103 -41.58 8.61 31.37
C SER A 103 -41.30 8.45 29.88
N LYS A 104 -42.11 9.11 29.03
CA LYS A 104 -41.81 9.26 27.60
C LYS A 104 -40.40 9.83 27.42
N VAL A 105 -39.67 9.29 26.46
CA VAL A 105 -38.42 9.85 25.93
C VAL A 105 -38.73 10.59 24.62
N TYR A 106 -37.85 11.50 24.23
CA TYR A 106 -37.93 12.15 22.92
C TYR A 106 -36.85 11.54 22.02
N THR A 107 -37.23 10.93 20.92
CA THR A 107 -36.34 10.24 19.98
C THR A 107 -36.13 11.12 18.74
N ALA A 108 -34.93 11.10 18.18
CA ALA A 108 -34.65 11.66 16.85
C ALA A 108 -33.71 10.73 16.07
N ILE A 109 -34.01 10.55 14.78
CA ILE A 109 -33.14 9.85 13.83
C ILE A 109 -32.32 10.91 13.11
N LEU A 110 -30.99 10.81 13.19
CA LEU A 110 -30.00 11.69 12.58
C LEU A 110 -29.04 10.79 11.78
N THR A 111 -29.27 10.68 10.47
CA THR A 111 -28.55 9.73 9.58
C THR A 111 -28.45 8.32 10.19
N ASP A 112 -27.23 7.82 10.36
CA ASP A 112 -26.82 6.55 10.97
C ASP A 112 -27.08 6.42 12.49
N GLN A 113 -27.59 7.47 13.16
CA GLN A 113 -27.66 7.55 14.63
C GLN A 113 -29.06 7.86 15.15
N ILE A 114 -29.52 7.01 16.06
CA ILE A 114 -30.80 7.16 16.77
C ILE A 114 -30.50 7.75 18.15
N TRP A 115 -30.87 9.01 18.35
CA TRP A 115 -30.63 9.75 19.58
C TRP A 115 -31.85 9.72 20.51
N LEU A 116 -31.64 9.37 21.78
CA LEU A 116 -32.67 9.39 22.82
C LEU A 116 -32.43 10.54 23.81
N TYR A 117 -33.40 11.43 23.95
CA TYR A 117 -33.37 12.60 24.83
C TYR A 117 -34.43 12.49 25.95
N LYS A 118 -34.21 13.20 27.07
CA LYS A 118 -35.15 13.17 28.21
C LYS A 118 -36.43 13.98 27.95
N SER A 119 -36.38 14.96 27.06
CA SER A 119 -37.51 15.81 26.66
C SER A 119 -37.18 16.50 25.34
N GLU A 120 -38.19 17.12 24.72
CA GLU A 120 -37.98 17.95 23.53
C GLU A 120 -37.01 19.12 23.81
N GLN A 121 -37.07 19.72 25.00
CA GLN A 121 -36.10 20.77 25.38
C GLN A 121 -34.67 20.24 25.45
N CYS A 122 -34.46 18.97 25.86
CA CYS A 122 -33.15 18.34 25.77
C CYS A 122 -32.69 18.11 24.33
N PHE A 123 -33.61 17.75 23.41
CA PHE A 123 -33.35 17.65 21.96
C PHE A 123 -32.94 18.99 21.34
N ARG A 124 -33.71 20.06 21.61
CA ARG A 124 -33.38 21.45 21.20
C ARG A 124 -32.06 21.98 21.80
N ASN A 125 -31.52 21.31 22.82
CA ASN A 125 -30.22 21.62 23.45
C ASN A 125 -29.09 20.62 23.06
N GLY A 126 -29.40 19.57 22.29
CA GLY A 126 -28.45 18.50 21.94
C GLY A 126 -28.09 17.50 23.05
N ILE A 127 -28.58 17.66 24.28
CA ILE A 127 -28.13 16.87 25.45
C ILE A 127 -28.91 15.55 25.55
N GLY A 128 -28.31 14.47 25.05
CA GLY A 128 -28.90 13.12 25.02
C GLY A 128 -28.82 12.36 26.35
N ILE A 129 -29.66 11.32 26.46
CA ILE A 129 -29.50 10.21 27.41
C ILE A 129 -28.52 9.19 26.83
N THR A 130 -28.75 8.77 25.59
CA THR A 130 -27.89 7.84 24.85
C THR A 130 -28.03 8.06 23.35
N VAL A 131 -26.97 7.71 22.62
CA VAL A 131 -27.01 7.45 21.18
C VAL A 131 -27.11 5.95 20.97
N ILE A 132 -27.70 5.53 19.85
CA ILE A 132 -27.74 4.15 19.37
C ILE A 132 -27.34 4.20 17.89
N GLU A 133 -26.27 3.52 17.52
CA GLU A 133 -25.89 3.34 16.11
C GLU A 133 -26.93 2.44 15.42
N ALA A 134 -27.43 2.85 14.25
CA ALA A 134 -28.36 2.05 13.45
C ALA A 134 -27.66 0.87 12.74
N ARG A 135 -26.33 0.95 12.57
CA ARG A 135 -25.52 -0.06 11.87
C ARG A 135 -25.59 -1.43 12.56
N GLY A 136 -26.21 -2.39 11.88
CA GLY A 136 -26.41 -3.75 12.42
C GLY A 136 -27.46 -3.84 13.53
N ALA A 137 -28.30 -2.81 13.69
CA ALA A 137 -29.56 -2.94 14.41
C ALA A 137 -30.62 -3.65 13.54
N THR A 138 -31.64 -4.21 14.18
CA THR A 138 -32.82 -4.78 13.51
C THR A 138 -34.10 -4.33 14.23
N ILE A 139 -35.19 -4.22 13.49
CA ILE A 139 -36.50 -3.81 14.04
C ILE A 139 -37.42 -5.02 14.02
N ARG A 140 -38.13 -5.25 15.13
CA ARG A 140 -39.15 -6.28 15.26
C ARG A 140 -40.48 -5.63 15.60
N ASP A 141 -41.52 -6.01 14.86
CA ASP A 141 -42.88 -5.57 15.15
C ASP A 141 -43.37 -6.17 16.48
N GLY A 142 -43.96 -5.32 17.34
CA GLY A 142 -44.45 -5.66 18.67
C GLY A 142 -45.98 -5.70 18.74
N LYS A 143 -46.51 -6.27 19.82
CA LYS A 143 -47.96 -6.31 20.06
C LYS A 143 -48.51 -4.91 20.34
N ASN A 144 -49.69 -4.60 19.80
CA ASN A 144 -50.34 -3.28 19.87
C ASN A 144 -49.39 -2.19 19.34
N ARG A 145 -49.45 -0.97 19.91
CA ARG A 145 -48.65 0.21 19.52
C ARG A 145 -47.13 0.12 19.83
N SER A 146 -46.59 -1.07 20.11
CA SER A 146 -45.18 -1.27 20.47
C SER A 146 -44.33 -1.87 19.35
N PHE A 147 -43.02 -1.59 19.37
CA PHE A 147 -42.00 -2.16 18.49
C PHE A 147 -40.65 -2.27 19.22
N ASP A 148 -39.82 -3.24 18.84
CA ASP A 148 -38.52 -3.50 19.45
C ASP A 148 -37.37 -3.16 18.48
N LEU A 149 -36.46 -2.26 18.89
CA LEU A 149 -35.18 -2.05 18.22
C LEU A 149 -34.11 -2.92 18.90
N ILE A 150 -33.58 -3.91 18.17
CA ILE A 150 -32.64 -4.91 18.67
C ILE A 150 -31.23 -4.58 18.15
N THR A 151 -30.27 -4.32 19.04
CA THR A 151 -28.85 -4.19 18.69
C THR A 151 -28.06 -5.42 19.13
N ARG A 152 -26.79 -5.54 18.70
CA ARG A 152 -25.84 -6.60 19.12
C ARG A 152 -25.66 -6.71 20.64
N PHE A 153 -26.04 -5.68 21.41
CA PHE A 153 -25.81 -5.62 22.86
C PHE A 153 -27.07 -5.38 23.71
N LYS A 154 -28.18 -4.90 23.13
CA LYS A 154 -29.40 -4.57 23.88
C LYS A 154 -30.64 -4.42 22.99
N THR A 155 -31.80 -4.85 23.49
CA THR A 155 -33.11 -4.51 22.92
C THR A 155 -33.69 -3.26 23.60
N PHE A 156 -34.22 -2.33 22.79
CA PHE A 156 -34.95 -1.14 23.20
C PHE A 156 -36.41 -1.27 22.73
N SER A 157 -37.31 -1.59 23.65
CA SER A 157 -38.75 -1.66 23.37
C SER A 157 -39.39 -0.27 23.47
N PHE A 158 -39.93 0.23 22.37
CA PHE A 158 -40.65 1.49 22.29
C PHE A 158 -42.16 1.25 22.16
N SER A 159 -42.96 2.23 22.59
CA SER A 159 -44.38 2.34 22.22
C SER A 159 -44.67 3.73 21.63
N ALA A 160 -45.37 3.74 20.50
CA ALA A 160 -45.81 4.94 19.79
C ALA A 160 -47.22 5.37 20.24
N GLU A 161 -47.63 6.59 19.90
CA GLU A 161 -48.92 7.12 20.38
C GLU A 161 -50.12 6.51 19.64
N SER A 162 -49.96 6.15 18.36
CA SER A 162 -50.98 5.51 17.52
C SER A 162 -50.37 4.40 16.65
N ASP A 163 -51.19 3.47 16.16
CA ASP A 163 -50.74 2.42 15.22
C ASP A 163 -50.40 2.96 13.81
N ARG A 164 -50.77 4.22 13.51
CA ARG A 164 -50.23 4.96 12.36
C ARG A 164 -48.81 5.41 12.65
N ASP A 165 -48.62 6.22 13.69
CA ASP A 165 -47.28 6.72 14.07
C ASP A 165 -46.28 5.58 14.32
N LYS A 166 -46.73 4.43 14.83
CA LYS A 166 -45.96 3.19 14.88
C LYS A 166 -45.38 2.78 13.52
N ARG A 167 -46.19 2.75 12.46
CA ARG A 167 -45.73 2.43 11.09
C ARG A 167 -44.77 3.50 10.60
N ASP A 168 -45.15 4.77 10.74
CA ASP A 168 -44.34 5.91 10.34
C ASP A 168 -42.96 5.94 11.07
N TRP A 169 -42.87 5.39 12.29
CA TRP A 169 -41.60 5.18 13.03
C TRP A 169 -40.83 3.97 12.55
N MET A 170 -41.50 2.83 12.32
CA MET A 170 -40.83 1.61 11.84
C MET A 170 -40.25 1.81 10.43
N GLU A 171 -40.97 2.51 9.54
CA GLU A 171 -40.52 2.85 8.19
C GLU A 171 -39.27 3.76 8.23
N ALA A 172 -39.33 4.87 8.98
CA ALA A 172 -38.18 5.77 9.12
C ALA A 172 -36.96 5.09 9.76
N LEU A 173 -37.15 4.19 10.73
CA LEU A 173 -36.07 3.39 11.30
C LEU A 173 -35.56 2.30 10.34
N GLN A 174 -36.41 1.74 9.48
CA GLN A 174 -36.00 0.77 8.45
C GLN A 174 -35.16 1.42 7.35
N ASP A 175 -35.60 2.56 6.81
CA ASP A 175 -34.83 3.31 5.81
C ASP A 175 -33.48 3.79 6.41
N ALA A 176 -33.44 4.24 7.68
CA ALA A 176 -32.19 4.60 8.37
C ALA A 176 -31.21 3.42 8.52
N ILE A 177 -31.71 2.23 8.88
CA ILE A 177 -30.87 1.02 8.96
C ILE A 177 -30.39 0.61 7.57
N ALA A 178 -31.25 0.67 6.54
CA ALA A 178 -30.88 0.39 5.15
C ALA A 178 -29.83 1.37 4.61
N GLU A 179 -29.88 2.65 4.99
CA GLU A 179 -28.85 3.64 4.66
C GLU A 179 -27.48 3.24 5.23
N THR A 180 -27.41 2.71 6.46
CA THR A 180 -26.14 2.17 7.03
C THR A 180 -25.60 0.90 6.34
N LEU A 181 -26.35 0.32 5.41
CA LEU A 181 -25.96 -0.83 4.59
C LEU A 181 -25.67 -0.45 3.13
N SER A 182 -25.89 0.81 2.75
CA SER A 182 -25.69 1.28 1.38
C SER A 182 -24.22 1.61 1.06
N ASP A 183 -23.75 1.13 -0.08
CA ASP A 183 -22.46 1.53 -0.67
C ASP A 183 -22.73 2.29 -1.97
N TYR A 184 -22.23 3.52 -2.05
CA TYR A 184 -22.54 4.45 -3.14
C TYR A 184 -21.59 4.31 -4.33
N GLU A 185 -20.52 3.49 -4.24
CA GLU A 185 -19.47 3.41 -5.26
C GLU A 185 -20.00 3.05 -6.67
N VAL A 186 -21.03 2.19 -6.76
CA VAL A 186 -21.69 1.84 -8.04
C VAL A 186 -22.62 2.97 -8.50
N ALA A 187 -23.39 3.55 -7.59
CA ALA A 187 -24.33 4.62 -7.89
C ALA A 187 -23.61 5.87 -8.44
N GLU A 188 -22.53 6.30 -7.80
CA GLU A 188 -21.73 7.46 -8.25
C GLU A 188 -21.10 7.23 -9.62
N LYS A 189 -20.58 6.03 -9.90
CA LYS A 189 -20.06 5.65 -11.21
C LYS A 189 -21.15 5.73 -12.28
N ILE A 190 -22.34 5.16 -12.04
CA ILE A 190 -23.45 5.17 -13.02
C ILE A 190 -24.05 6.58 -13.18
N TRP A 191 -24.11 7.39 -12.13
CA TRP A 191 -24.51 8.80 -12.15
C TRP A 191 -23.44 9.74 -12.74
N SER A 192 -22.26 9.26 -13.16
CA SER A 192 -21.31 10.09 -13.92
C SER A 192 -21.90 10.55 -15.26
N ASN A 193 -22.66 9.67 -15.92
CA ASN A 193 -23.54 10.04 -17.03
C ASN A 193 -24.73 10.85 -16.47
N ARG A 194 -24.89 12.09 -16.96
CA ARG A 194 -25.92 13.04 -16.49
C ARG A 194 -27.34 12.51 -16.69
N SER A 195 -27.61 11.78 -17.75
CA SER A 195 -28.93 11.25 -18.10
C SER A 195 -29.41 10.20 -17.09
N ASN A 196 -28.48 9.46 -16.47
CA ASN A 196 -28.77 8.51 -15.39
C ASN A 196 -29.15 9.19 -14.06
N LYS A 197 -29.02 10.52 -13.93
CA LYS A 197 -29.52 11.26 -12.74
C LYS A 197 -31.04 11.52 -12.79
N ILE A 198 -31.71 11.06 -13.84
CA ILE A 198 -33.15 11.22 -14.07
C ILE A 198 -33.74 9.83 -14.37
N CYS A 199 -34.79 9.44 -13.65
CA CYS A 199 -35.47 8.15 -13.81
C CYS A 199 -35.97 7.96 -15.25
N ALA A 200 -35.67 6.81 -15.87
CA ALA A 200 -35.99 6.54 -17.27
C ALA A 200 -37.49 6.62 -17.61
N ASP A 201 -38.37 6.42 -16.63
CA ASP A 201 -39.83 6.42 -16.82
C ASP A 201 -40.48 7.73 -16.36
N CYS A 202 -40.49 7.99 -15.04
CA CYS A 202 -41.22 9.11 -14.43
C CYS A 202 -40.39 10.38 -14.20
N LYS A 203 -39.20 10.49 -14.81
CA LYS A 203 -38.24 11.62 -14.71
C LYS A 203 -37.83 12.05 -13.28
N ALA A 204 -38.20 11.30 -12.23
CA ALA A 204 -37.79 11.55 -10.85
C ALA A 204 -36.25 11.58 -10.70
N ARG A 205 -35.72 12.53 -9.91
CA ARG A 205 -34.28 12.77 -9.78
C ARG A 205 -33.56 11.70 -8.93
N ASN A 206 -32.27 11.52 -9.20
CA ASN A 206 -31.32 10.64 -8.52
C ASN A 206 -31.85 9.20 -8.31
N PRO A 207 -32.24 8.49 -9.39
CA PRO A 207 -32.73 7.11 -9.31
C PRO A 207 -31.63 6.16 -8.81
N ASP A 208 -31.94 5.32 -7.81
CA ASP A 208 -31.01 4.43 -7.12
C ASP A 208 -31.27 2.93 -7.32
N TRP A 209 -32.09 2.59 -8.31
CA TRP A 209 -32.33 1.23 -8.81
C TRP A 209 -32.10 1.18 -10.32
N ALA A 210 -31.93 -0.01 -10.88
CA ALA A 210 -31.79 -0.20 -12.31
C ALA A 210 -32.36 -1.56 -12.75
N SER A 211 -32.81 -1.64 -14.00
CA SER A 211 -33.19 -2.90 -14.65
C SER A 211 -32.08 -3.34 -15.59
N ILE A 212 -31.34 -4.38 -15.21
CA ILE A 212 -30.08 -4.76 -15.86
C ILE A 212 -30.29 -5.23 -17.30
N ASN A 213 -31.32 -6.05 -17.57
CA ASN A 213 -31.59 -6.54 -18.92
C ASN A 213 -32.17 -5.46 -19.86
N LEU A 214 -32.81 -4.42 -19.30
CA LEU A 214 -33.40 -3.31 -20.07
C LEU A 214 -32.45 -2.11 -20.19
N CYS A 215 -31.34 -2.11 -19.44
CA CYS A 215 -30.32 -1.05 -19.40
C CYS A 215 -30.85 0.34 -19.03
N VAL A 216 -31.79 0.40 -18.06
CA VAL A 216 -32.42 1.66 -17.58
C VAL A 216 -32.28 1.84 -16.07
N VAL A 217 -31.97 3.07 -15.65
CA VAL A 217 -31.88 3.50 -14.25
C VAL A 217 -33.19 4.15 -13.80
N ILE A 218 -33.77 3.66 -12.71
CA ILE A 218 -35.16 3.92 -12.29
C ILE A 218 -35.26 4.18 -10.77
N CYS A 219 -36.25 4.94 -10.33
CA CYS A 219 -36.43 5.26 -8.91
C CYS A 219 -37.07 4.10 -8.11
N LYS A 220 -36.96 4.11 -6.77
CA LYS A 220 -37.60 3.15 -5.82
C LYS A 220 -39.07 2.83 -6.19
N ASN A 221 -39.83 3.82 -6.67
CA ASN A 221 -41.24 3.66 -7.06
C ASN A 221 -41.42 2.89 -8.39
N CYS A 222 -40.66 3.22 -9.43
CA CYS A 222 -40.70 2.50 -10.72
C CYS A 222 -40.10 1.09 -10.58
N ALA A 223 -39.04 0.92 -9.81
CA ALA A 223 -38.44 -0.36 -9.47
C ALA A 223 -39.46 -1.34 -8.84
N GLY A 224 -40.38 -0.83 -8.02
CA GLY A 224 -41.51 -1.61 -7.48
C GLY A 224 -42.43 -2.17 -8.58
N GLN A 225 -42.77 -1.36 -9.59
CA GLN A 225 -43.63 -1.80 -10.71
C GLN A 225 -42.88 -2.72 -11.68
N HIS A 226 -41.60 -2.45 -11.95
CA HIS A 226 -40.74 -3.33 -12.76
C HIS A 226 -40.61 -4.74 -12.16
N ARG A 227 -40.55 -4.87 -10.83
CA ARG A 227 -40.62 -6.19 -10.15
C ARG A 227 -41.94 -6.91 -10.44
N GLY A 228 -43.05 -6.16 -10.52
CA GLY A 228 -44.36 -6.67 -10.92
C GLY A 228 -44.47 -7.12 -12.39
N LEU A 229 -43.50 -6.77 -13.26
CA LEU A 229 -43.43 -7.31 -14.62
C LEU A 229 -42.90 -8.77 -14.67
N GLY A 230 -42.20 -9.21 -13.63
CA GLY A 230 -41.55 -10.52 -13.56
C GLY A 230 -40.12 -10.54 -14.12
N THR A 231 -39.30 -11.46 -13.62
CA THR A 231 -37.85 -11.58 -13.92
C THR A 231 -37.52 -11.93 -15.37
N MET A 232 -38.50 -12.42 -16.14
CA MET A 232 -38.40 -12.67 -17.58
C MET A 232 -38.56 -11.40 -18.43
N VAL A 233 -39.02 -10.29 -17.84
CA VAL A 233 -39.22 -8.99 -18.51
C VAL A 233 -38.27 -7.94 -17.94
N SER A 234 -38.07 -7.91 -16.61
CA SER A 234 -37.23 -6.90 -15.95
C SER A 234 -36.46 -7.48 -14.75
N LYS A 235 -35.13 -7.51 -14.85
CA LYS A 235 -34.19 -7.94 -13.81
C LYS A 235 -33.71 -6.72 -13.00
N VAL A 236 -34.50 -6.34 -11.99
CA VAL A 236 -34.27 -5.14 -11.15
C VAL A 236 -33.25 -5.39 -10.04
N GLN A 237 -32.26 -4.51 -9.90
CA GLN A 237 -31.28 -4.50 -8.80
C GLN A 237 -31.07 -3.08 -8.24
N SER A 238 -30.62 -2.97 -6.99
CA SER A 238 -30.24 -1.71 -6.34
C SER A 238 -28.84 -1.28 -6.77
N LEU A 239 -28.66 0.03 -7.01
CA LEU A 239 -27.33 0.62 -7.18
C LEU A 239 -26.55 0.75 -5.86
N LYS A 240 -27.23 0.56 -4.72
CA LYS A 240 -26.71 0.83 -3.36
C LYS A 240 -26.51 -0.41 -2.50
N LEU A 241 -27.28 -1.47 -2.73
CA LEU A 241 -27.35 -2.64 -1.84
C LEU A 241 -26.85 -3.94 -2.50
N ASP A 242 -27.07 -4.12 -3.81
CA ASP A 242 -26.82 -5.39 -4.50
C ASP A 242 -25.42 -5.43 -5.16
N THR A 243 -24.40 -4.99 -4.41
CA THR A 243 -23.03 -4.71 -4.92
C THR A 243 -22.34 -5.89 -5.59
N SER A 244 -22.68 -7.13 -5.22
CA SER A 244 -22.14 -8.35 -5.83
C SER A 244 -22.66 -8.65 -7.25
N VAL A 245 -23.72 -7.95 -7.70
CA VAL A 245 -24.31 -8.13 -9.05
C VAL A 245 -23.70 -7.17 -10.08
N TRP A 246 -23.05 -6.09 -9.62
CA TRP A 246 -22.52 -5.03 -10.47
C TRP A 246 -21.07 -5.30 -10.90
N SER A 247 -20.90 -6.11 -11.94
CA SER A 247 -19.60 -6.27 -12.59
C SER A 247 -19.15 -4.98 -13.30
N ASN A 248 -17.85 -4.83 -13.54
CA ASN A 248 -17.31 -3.64 -14.22
C ASN A 248 -17.86 -3.50 -15.66
N GLU A 249 -18.12 -4.61 -16.36
CA GLU A 249 -18.75 -4.59 -17.69
C GLU A 249 -20.18 -4.04 -17.65
N ILE A 250 -20.96 -4.43 -16.63
CA ILE A 250 -22.34 -3.96 -16.45
C ILE A 250 -22.34 -2.47 -16.06
N VAL A 251 -21.47 -2.05 -15.13
CA VAL A 251 -21.32 -0.63 -14.76
C VAL A 251 -20.91 0.21 -15.99
N GLN A 252 -19.96 -0.27 -16.79
CA GLN A 252 -19.53 0.42 -18.01
C GLN A 252 -20.64 0.52 -19.06
N LEU A 253 -21.47 -0.52 -19.22
CA LEU A 253 -22.64 -0.49 -20.11
C LEU A 253 -23.63 0.62 -19.73
N PHE A 254 -23.93 0.76 -18.44
CA PHE A 254 -24.85 1.79 -17.93
C PHE A 254 -24.29 3.22 -18.06
N ILE A 255 -22.97 3.39 -17.98
CA ILE A 255 -22.30 4.69 -18.23
C ILE A 255 -22.33 5.03 -19.72
N MET A 256 -22.02 4.05 -20.58
CA MET A 256 -21.90 4.19 -22.04
C MET A 256 -23.25 4.42 -22.75
N LEU A 257 -24.29 3.69 -22.34
CA LEU A 257 -25.61 3.78 -22.97
C LEU A 257 -26.37 5.02 -22.48
N GLY A 258 -26.56 5.14 -21.16
CA GLY A 258 -27.36 6.19 -20.56
C GLY A 258 -28.88 6.04 -20.73
N ASN A 259 -29.63 6.63 -19.79
CA ASN A 259 -31.09 6.70 -19.83
C ASN A 259 -31.67 7.52 -21.00
N ASP A 260 -30.84 8.28 -21.71
CA ASP A 260 -31.15 8.92 -22.98
C ASP A 260 -31.23 7.88 -24.10
N ARG A 261 -30.12 7.24 -24.48
CA ARG A 261 -30.11 6.25 -25.58
C ARG A 261 -30.98 5.03 -25.29
N ALA A 262 -31.08 4.65 -24.01
CA ALA A 262 -32.02 3.62 -23.58
C ALA A 262 -33.48 4.00 -23.89
N ASN A 263 -33.86 5.27 -23.73
CA ASN A 263 -35.18 5.77 -24.10
C ASN A 263 -35.32 6.07 -25.59
N ASP A 264 -34.26 6.45 -26.32
CA ASP A 264 -34.33 6.57 -27.78
C ASP A 264 -34.77 5.24 -28.41
N PHE A 265 -34.32 4.11 -27.86
CA PHE A 265 -34.80 2.78 -28.25
C PHE A 265 -36.17 2.40 -27.65
N TRP A 266 -36.35 2.49 -26.33
CA TRP A 266 -37.57 1.98 -25.65
C TRP A 266 -38.79 2.92 -25.75
N ALA A 267 -38.58 4.18 -26.10
CA ALA A 267 -39.59 5.24 -26.13
C ALA A 267 -39.45 6.17 -27.36
N GLY A 268 -38.71 5.78 -28.41
CA GLY A 268 -38.53 6.58 -29.63
C GLY A 268 -39.82 6.93 -30.39
N HIS A 269 -40.94 6.26 -30.08
CA HIS A 269 -42.29 6.58 -30.58
C HIS A 269 -43.26 7.07 -29.48
N LEU A 270 -42.78 7.47 -28.30
CA LEU A 270 -43.61 7.99 -27.20
C LEU A 270 -44.03 9.44 -27.48
N PRO A 271 -45.33 9.76 -27.62
CA PRO A 271 -45.77 11.16 -27.71
C PRO A 271 -45.69 11.84 -26.34
N VAL A 272 -45.34 13.12 -26.32
CA VAL A 272 -45.21 13.95 -25.09
C VAL A 272 -46.49 13.95 -24.23
N SER A 273 -47.65 13.71 -24.84
CA SER A 273 -48.95 13.60 -24.14
C SER A 273 -49.17 12.27 -23.38
N GLU A 274 -48.33 11.25 -23.61
CA GLU A 274 -48.34 9.98 -22.88
C GLU A 274 -47.12 9.83 -21.94
N GLU A 275 -46.33 10.89 -21.72
CA GLU A 275 -45.25 10.88 -20.72
C GLU A 275 -45.76 10.77 -19.28
N LEU A 276 -44.99 10.07 -18.44
CA LEU A 276 -45.36 9.71 -17.07
C LEU A 276 -44.84 10.75 -16.07
N ASP A 277 -45.75 11.42 -15.36
CA ASP A 277 -45.39 12.40 -14.32
C ASP A 277 -44.66 11.75 -13.11
N CYS A 278 -43.79 12.52 -12.46
CA CYS A 278 -43.04 12.09 -11.29
C CYS A 278 -43.93 11.69 -10.09
N ASP A 279 -45.12 12.28 -9.93
CA ASP A 279 -46.09 12.01 -8.86
C ASP A 279 -47.25 11.10 -9.26
N ALA A 280 -47.22 10.50 -10.48
CA ALA A 280 -48.27 9.61 -11.00
C ALA A 280 -48.61 8.43 -10.06
N SER A 281 -49.88 7.97 -10.09
CA SER A 281 -50.38 6.91 -9.20
C SER A 281 -49.68 5.55 -9.44
N PRO A 282 -49.63 4.64 -8.45
CA PRO A 282 -49.07 3.31 -8.65
C PRO A 282 -49.68 2.54 -9.83
N GLU A 283 -50.98 2.72 -10.07
CA GLU A 283 -51.73 2.13 -11.18
C GLU A 283 -51.31 2.74 -12.53
N GLN A 284 -51.20 4.07 -12.60
CA GLN A 284 -50.74 4.77 -13.80
C GLN A 284 -49.29 4.41 -14.15
N ARG A 285 -48.39 4.39 -13.15
CA ARG A 285 -47.00 3.96 -13.33
C ARG A 285 -46.94 2.51 -13.83
N ARG A 286 -47.74 1.60 -13.26
CA ARG A 286 -47.80 0.17 -13.66
C ARG A 286 -48.27 0.00 -15.10
N GLU A 287 -49.27 0.76 -15.52
CA GLU A 287 -49.81 0.72 -16.89
C GLU A 287 -48.75 1.17 -17.91
N PHE A 288 -48.18 2.37 -17.72
CA PHE A 288 -47.11 2.90 -18.58
C PHE A 288 -45.90 1.97 -18.69
N ILE A 289 -45.42 1.44 -17.55
CA ILE A 289 -44.27 0.51 -17.49
C ILE A 289 -44.58 -0.82 -18.21
N THR A 290 -45.85 -1.27 -18.20
CA THR A 290 -46.28 -2.46 -18.94
C THR A 290 -46.29 -2.20 -20.45
N GLN A 291 -46.91 -1.10 -20.90
CA GLN A 291 -46.98 -0.75 -22.32
C GLN A 291 -45.59 -0.47 -22.92
N LYS A 292 -44.70 0.20 -22.17
CA LYS A 292 -43.33 0.52 -22.57
C LYS A 292 -42.45 -0.72 -22.70
N TYR A 293 -42.40 -1.60 -21.69
CA TYR A 293 -41.42 -2.69 -21.64
C TYR A 293 -41.96 -4.11 -21.87
N ARG A 294 -43.20 -4.42 -21.48
CA ARG A 294 -43.79 -5.76 -21.74
C ARG A 294 -44.36 -5.83 -23.15
N GLU A 295 -45.09 -4.80 -23.56
CA GLU A 295 -45.75 -4.76 -24.88
C GLU A 295 -44.85 -4.13 -25.95
N GLY A 296 -43.92 -3.25 -25.55
CA GLY A 296 -43.00 -2.56 -26.47
C GLY A 296 -43.68 -1.49 -27.32
N ARG A 297 -44.83 -0.95 -26.88
CA ARG A 297 -45.72 -0.07 -27.66
C ARG A 297 -45.02 1.18 -28.24
N PHE A 298 -43.98 1.67 -27.56
CA PHE A 298 -43.25 2.90 -27.92
C PHE A 298 -41.82 2.65 -28.46
N ARG A 299 -41.42 1.38 -28.65
CA ARG A 299 -40.05 1.02 -29.04
C ARG A 299 -39.76 1.31 -30.52
N LEU A 300 -38.48 1.45 -30.89
CA LEU A 300 -38.03 1.42 -32.28
C LEU A 300 -38.07 0.00 -32.85
N ALA A 301 -38.38 -0.13 -34.15
CA ALA A 301 -38.38 -1.42 -34.84
C ALA A 301 -36.94 -1.92 -35.07
N HIS A 302 -36.64 -3.14 -34.66
CA HIS A 302 -35.32 -3.76 -34.80
C HIS A 302 -35.30 -4.75 -35.97
N PRO A 303 -34.36 -4.65 -36.94
CA PRO A 303 -34.38 -5.48 -38.15
C PRO A 303 -34.24 -6.99 -37.85
N GLY A 304 -33.52 -7.37 -36.79
CA GLY A 304 -33.32 -8.75 -36.37
C GLY A 304 -34.38 -9.36 -35.43
N PHE A 305 -35.39 -8.62 -34.95
CA PHE A 305 -36.35 -9.13 -33.95
C PHE A 305 -37.82 -8.82 -34.29
N SER A 306 -38.53 -9.86 -34.72
CA SER A 306 -39.92 -9.74 -35.19
C SER A 306 -40.93 -9.45 -34.07
N CYS A 307 -40.71 -9.98 -32.86
CA CYS A 307 -41.61 -9.78 -31.73
C CYS A 307 -40.88 -9.24 -30.47
N GLN A 308 -41.66 -8.74 -29.51
CA GLN A 308 -41.14 -8.22 -28.24
C GLN A 308 -40.65 -9.34 -27.30
N GLU A 309 -41.28 -10.52 -27.33
CA GLU A 309 -40.88 -11.63 -26.47
C GLU A 309 -39.50 -12.21 -26.81
N GLU A 310 -39.14 -12.32 -28.09
CA GLU A 310 -37.82 -12.80 -28.53
C GLU A 310 -36.71 -11.88 -28.03
N LEU A 311 -36.88 -10.56 -28.19
CA LEU A 311 -35.96 -9.56 -27.69
C LEU A 311 -35.80 -9.65 -26.16
N LEU A 312 -36.91 -9.72 -25.41
CA LEU A 312 -36.86 -9.85 -23.95
C LEU A 312 -36.20 -11.16 -23.50
N LYS A 313 -36.44 -12.28 -24.20
CA LYS A 313 -35.78 -13.57 -23.93
C LYS A 313 -34.27 -13.48 -24.14
N VAL A 314 -33.81 -12.88 -25.24
CA VAL A 314 -32.37 -12.68 -25.54
C VAL A 314 -31.71 -11.75 -24.52
N LEU A 315 -32.32 -10.61 -24.20
CA LEU A 315 -31.81 -9.69 -23.18
C LEU A 315 -31.74 -10.34 -21.79
N CYS A 316 -32.75 -11.14 -21.42
CA CYS A 316 -32.74 -11.87 -20.15
C CYS A 316 -31.70 -12.99 -20.12
N ALA A 317 -31.48 -13.71 -21.23
CA ALA A 317 -30.42 -14.72 -21.36
C ALA A 317 -29.03 -14.09 -21.22
N ALA A 318 -28.78 -12.97 -21.90
CA ALA A 318 -27.48 -12.29 -21.88
C ALA A 318 -27.04 -11.79 -20.49
N VAL A 319 -27.98 -11.50 -19.57
CA VAL A 319 -27.67 -11.27 -18.15
C VAL A 319 -27.22 -12.55 -17.43
N SER A 320 -27.84 -13.69 -17.74
CA SER A 320 -27.49 -14.99 -17.12
C SER A 320 -26.16 -15.55 -17.66
N GLU A 321 -25.85 -15.29 -18.93
CA GLU A 321 -24.66 -15.77 -19.64
C GLU A 321 -23.46 -14.82 -19.53
N GLN A 322 -23.59 -13.68 -18.84
CA GLN A 322 -22.58 -12.61 -18.72
C GLN A 322 -22.18 -11.97 -20.07
N THR A 323 -22.92 -12.23 -21.15
CA THR A 323 -22.68 -11.67 -22.50
C THR A 323 -23.27 -10.28 -22.73
N LEU A 324 -24.06 -9.78 -21.76
CA LEU A 324 -24.89 -8.56 -21.83
C LEU A 324 -24.25 -7.37 -22.56
N LEU A 325 -23.03 -6.96 -22.21
CA LEU A 325 -22.35 -5.80 -22.82
C LEU A 325 -22.19 -5.95 -24.34
N ARG A 326 -21.92 -7.16 -24.84
CA ARG A 326 -21.83 -7.40 -26.29
C ARG A 326 -23.21 -7.42 -26.95
N THR A 327 -24.15 -8.14 -26.36
CA THR A 327 -25.49 -8.34 -26.90
C THR A 327 -26.27 -7.02 -26.98
N VAL A 328 -26.22 -6.19 -25.94
CA VAL A 328 -26.92 -4.89 -25.90
C VAL A 328 -26.29 -3.92 -26.89
N THR A 329 -24.96 -3.76 -26.91
CA THR A 329 -24.30 -2.83 -27.84
C THR A 329 -24.58 -3.18 -29.30
N HIS A 330 -24.67 -4.47 -29.65
CA HIS A 330 -25.07 -4.91 -30.99
C HIS A 330 -26.49 -4.49 -31.33
N ILE A 331 -27.46 -4.83 -30.49
CA ILE A 331 -28.90 -4.56 -30.70
C ILE A 331 -29.20 -3.07 -30.82
N PHE A 332 -28.58 -2.24 -29.98
CA PHE A 332 -28.80 -0.79 -30.02
C PHE A 332 -28.12 -0.16 -31.26
N SER A 333 -26.91 -0.61 -31.62
CA SER A 333 -26.22 -0.14 -32.83
C SER A 333 -26.94 -0.54 -34.14
N GLU A 334 -27.54 -1.73 -34.19
CA GLU A 334 -28.36 -2.16 -35.34
C GLU A 334 -29.66 -1.34 -35.46
N ALA A 335 -30.32 -1.02 -34.33
CA ALA A 335 -31.50 -0.15 -34.32
C ALA A 335 -31.17 1.28 -34.80
N GLU A 336 -30.10 1.88 -34.29
CA GLU A 336 -29.64 3.21 -34.74
C GLU A 336 -29.30 3.22 -36.24
N SER A 337 -28.62 2.17 -36.72
CA SER A 337 -28.23 2.03 -38.13
C SER A 337 -29.43 1.95 -39.07
N ALA A 338 -30.47 1.17 -38.71
CA ALA A 338 -31.70 1.06 -39.49
C ALA A 338 -32.55 2.35 -39.49
N ASN A 339 -32.49 3.13 -38.43
CA ASN A 339 -33.26 4.38 -38.33
C ASN A 339 -32.63 5.50 -39.18
N ARG A 340 -31.28 5.58 -39.22
CA ARG A 340 -30.56 6.56 -40.06
C ARG A 340 -30.85 6.40 -41.57
N SER A 341 -31.01 5.18 -42.06
CA SER A 341 -31.39 4.94 -43.47
C SER A 341 -32.86 5.26 -43.77
N SER A 342 -33.74 5.19 -42.77
CA SER A 342 -35.15 5.57 -42.90
C SER A 342 -35.36 7.08 -42.88
N GLN A 343 -34.56 7.82 -42.10
CA GLN A 343 -34.65 9.28 -41.99
C GLN A 343 -34.06 10.03 -43.20
N SER A 344 -33.22 9.40 -44.03
CA SER A 344 -32.59 10.06 -45.19
C SER A 344 -33.55 10.37 -46.36
N ALA A 345 -34.85 10.08 -46.22
CA ALA A 345 -35.87 10.30 -47.25
C ALA A 345 -36.79 11.52 -47.00
N GLY A 346 -36.51 12.33 -45.96
CA GLY A 346 -37.31 13.53 -45.63
C GLY A 346 -36.49 14.65 -45.00
N TYR A 347 -37.06 15.86 -44.99
CA TYR A 347 -36.46 17.09 -44.43
C TYR A 347 -35.19 17.62 -45.13
N GLN A 348 -35.31 17.88 -46.44
CA GLN A 348 -34.44 18.82 -47.14
C GLN A 348 -35.11 20.21 -47.25
N GLU A 349 -35.34 20.88 -46.12
CA GLU A 349 -35.64 22.33 -45.99
C GLU A 349 -35.62 22.74 -44.49
N HIS A 350 -35.47 24.04 -44.19
CA HIS A 350 -35.39 24.64 -42.83
C HIS A 350 -34.05 24.63 -42.05
N ALA A 351 -32.89 24.63 -42.71
CA ALA A 351 -31.58 24.88 -42.07
C ALA A 351 -30.98 26.25 -42.48
N ALA A 352 -31.67 27.36 -42.16
CA ALA A 352 -31.27 28.69 -42.64
C ALA A 352 -31.58 29.89 -41.69
N HIS A 353 -31.65 29.68 -40.38
CA HIS A 353 -31.59 30.78 -39.39
C HIS A 353 -31.30 30.26 -37.96
N MET A 354 -30.13 30.59 -37.40
CA MET A 354 -29.84 30.60 -35.95
C MET A 354 -28.73 31.62 -35.67
N ASP A 355 -28.81 32.30 -34.51
CA ASP A 355 -27.98 33.47 -34.20
C ASP A 355 -26.60 33.13 -33.58
N PRO A 356 -25.57 33.99 -33.75
CA PRO A 356 -24.18 33.68 -33.37
C PRO A 356 -23.85 33.71 -31.86
N LEU A 357 -24.84 33.64 -30.96
CA LEU A 357 -24.70 34.03 -29.54
C LEU A 357 -24.83 32.87 -28.52
N SER A 358 -24.75 31.61 -28.96
CA SER A 358 -24.86 30.41 -28.09
C SER A 358 -23.58 29.57 -28.00
N LEU A 359 -22.41 30.20 -28.06
CA LEU A 359 -21.09 29.52 -28.13
C LEU A 359 -20.44 29.21 -26.76
N SER A 360 -21.18 29.29 -25.65
CA SER A 360 -20.65 29.18 -24.28
C SER A 360 -21.16 27.99 -23.46
N ASP A 361 -21.99 27.12 -24.02
CA ASP A 361 -22.56 25.93 -23.34
C ASP A 361 -22.42 24.63 -24.18
N LEU A 362 -21.31 24.50 -24.92
CA LEU A 362 -20.91 23.20 -25.47
C LEU A 362 -20.38 22.29 -24.35
N SER A 363 -20.77 21.03 -24.32
CA SER A 363 -20.24 20.08 -23.35
C SER A 363 -18.87 19.55 -23.79
N VAL A 364 -18.09 19.06 -22.82
CA VAL A 364 -16.78 18.45 -23.09
C VAL A 364 -16.88 17.22 -24.04
N TYR A 365 -18.06 16.60 -24.15
CA TYR A 365 -18.31 15.51 -25.11
C TYR A 365 -18.52 16.01 -26.54
N ASP A 366 -19.02 17.23 -26.75
CA ASP A 366 -19.26 17.79 -28.09
C ASP A 366 -17.96 18.19 -28.81
N GLU A 367 -16.89 18.48 -28.07
CA GLU A 367 -15.53 18.65 -28.63
C GLU A 367 -14.90 17.31 -29.06
N ILE A 368 -15.27 16.20 -28.43
CA ILE A 368 -14.62 14.89 -28.63
C ILE A 368 -15.12 14.18 -29.90
N MET A 369 -16.36 14.48 -30.31
CA MET A 369 -17.10 13.81 -31.38
C MET A 369 -17.08 14.56 -32.72
N GLN A 370 -16.39 15.71 -32.83
CA GLN A 370 -16.26 16.43 -34.11
C GLN A 370 -15.29 15.73 -35.07
N PRO A 371 -15.50 15.82 -36.40
CA PRO A 371 -14.53 15.37 -37.38
C PRO A 371 -13.19 16.08 -37.19
N VAL A 372 -12.09 15.31 -37.14
CA VAL A 372 -10.74 15.83 -36.86
C VAL A 372 -10.16 16.48 -38.11
N LEU A 373 -10.66 17.67 -38.46
CA LEU A 373 -10.21 18.46 -39.61
C LEU A 373 -9.23 19.54 -39.18
N HIS A 374 -7.94 19.36 -39.47
CA HIS A 374 -6.91 20.37 -39.24
C HIS A 374 -6.05 20.57 -40.48
N SER A 375 -5.71 21.81 -40.83
CA SER A 375 -4.88 22.13 -41.99
C SER A 375 -3.98 23.34 -41.75
N GLY A 376 -2.86 23.39 -42.48
CA GLY A 376 -1.82 24.40 -42.29
C GLY A 376 -0.50 23.97 -42.93
N PHE A 377 0.58 24.69 -42.64
CA PHE A 377 1.90 24.33 -43.13
C PHE A 377 2.69 23.47 -42.13
N LEU A 378 3.37 22.44 -42.63
CA LEU A 378 4.39 21.67 -41.90
C LEU A 378 5.72 21.70 -42.66
N TYR A 379 6.83 21.63 -41.92
CA TYR A 379 8.16 21.45 -42.49
C TYR A 379 8.59 19.99 -42.27
N LYS A 380 8.96 19.30 -43.35
CA LYS A 380 9.29 17.87 -43.32
C LYS A 380 10.73 17.65 -43.74
N SER A 381 11.45 16.83 -42.97
CA SER A 381 12.82 16.42 -43.31
C SER A 381 12.87 15.53 -44.55
N SER A 382 13.94 15.66 -45.33
CA SER A 382 14.41 14.61 -46.25
C SER A 382 14.65 13.28 -45.51
N SER A 383 14.49 12.16 -46.22
CA SER A 383 14.39 10.81 -45.62
C SER A 383 15.66 10.35 -44.90
N ILE A 384 15.51 9.79 -43.70
CA ILE A 384 16.62 9.23 -42.90
C ILE A 384 16.85 7.76 -43.30
N ASN A 385 18.02 7.45 -43.84
CA ASN A 385 18.58 6.10 -43.78
C ASN A 385 19.37 5.93 -42.46
N ARG A 386 19.36 4.71 -41.91
CA ARG A 386 19.85 4.41 -40.55
C ARG A 386 21.32 4.85 -40.34
N GLY A 387 21.63 5.52 -39.23
CA GLY A 387 22.90 5.27 -38.55
C GLY A 387 23.79 6.39 -37.99
N THR A 388 23.44 7.68 -38.02
CA THR A 388 24.22 8.70 -37.25
C THR A 388 23.45 9.97 -36.92
N LEU A 389 23.56 10.45 -35.68
CA LEU A 389 23.09 11.77 -35.24
C LEU A 389 24.16 12.84 -35.47
N THR A 390 24.41 13.17 -36.73
CA THR A 390 25.38 14.20 -37.14
C THR A 390 24.69 15.37 -37.84
N ARG A 391 24.72 16.54 -37.18
CA ARG A 391 24.42 17.90 -37.69
C ARG A 391 23.67 18.00 -39.04
N LYS A 392 22.35 18.22 -38.97
CA LYS A 392 21.55 18.74 -40.10
C LYS A 392 21.62 20.26 -40.19
N THR A 393 21.16 20.82 -41.31
CA THR A 393 21.07 22.28 -41.52
C THR A 393 19.76 22.66 -42.23
N ARG A 394 19.50 23.97 -42.35
CA ARG A 394 18.29 24.58 -42.94
C ARG A 394 17.85 23.99 -44.30
N GLU A 395 18.77 23.42 -45.07
CA GLU A 395 18.52 22.89 -46.42
C GLU A 395 17.84 21.50 -46.42
N ASP A 396 17.79 20.81 -45.27
CA ASP A 396 17.22 19.46 -45.14
C ASP A 396 15.68 19.42 -45.04
N PHE A 397 15.00 20.56 -44.84
CA PHE A 397 13.56 20.64 -44.55
C PHE A 397 12.77 21.35 -45.66
N GLN A 398 11.85 20.63 -46.29
CA GLN A 398 10.92 21.17 -47.28
C GLN A 398 9.58 21.53 -46.63
N LYS A 399 9.00 22.67 -47.01
CA LYS A 399 7.68 23.13 -46.55
C LYS A 399 6.59 22.49 -47.42
N PHE A 400 5.55 21.98 -46.77
CA PHE A 400 4.34 21.44 -47.41
C PHE A 400 3.10 22.11 -46.81
N TRP A 401 2.05 22.26 -47.61
CA TRP A 401 0.69 22.45 -47.10
C TRP A 401 0.13 21.07 -46.74
N CYS A 402 -0.49 20.94 -45.56
CA CYS A 402 -0.92 19.65 -45.04
C CYS A 402 -2.37 19.71 -44.53
N SER A 403 -3.06 18.58 -44.58
CA SER A 403 -4.35 18.39 -43.93
C SER A 403 -4.46 17.03 -43.25
N VAL A 404 -5.13 17.00 -42.10
CA VAL A 404 -5.54 15.79 -41.38
C VAL A 404 -7.05 15.62 -41.55
N ASP A 405 -7.41 14.39 -41.87
CA ASP A 405 -8.73 13.76 -41.79
C ASP A 405 -8.45 12.25 -41.60
N GLN A 406 -9.05 11.33 -42.38
CA GLN A 406 -8.74 9.89 -42.32
C GLN A 406 -7.34 9.53 -42.84
N SER A 407 -6.61 10.48 -43.41
CA SER A 407 -5.19 10.38 -43.75
C SER A 407 -4.51 11.74 -43.58
N LEU A 408 -3.21 11.75 -43.31
CA LEU A 408 -2.38 12.95 -43.36
C LEU A 408 -1.94 13.15 -44.81
N LEU A 409 -2.52 14.17 -45.46
CA LEU A 409 -2.25 14.56 -46.84
C LEU A 409 -1.23 15.71 -46.86
N LEU A 410 -0.27 15.63 -47.76
CA LEU A 410 0.75 16.66 -48.00
C LEU A 410 0.67 17.13 -49.45
N TYR A 411 0.77 18.43 -49.64
CA TYR A 411 0.67 19.15 -50.91
C TYR A 411 1.85 20.11 -51.05
N GLU A 412 2.34 20.34 -52.27
CA GLU A 412 3.45 21.28 -52.52
C GLU A 412 3.05 22.75 -52.30
N SER A 413 1.75 23.06 -52.39
CA SER A 413 1.20 24.40 -52.15
C SER A 413 -0.24 24.36 -51.64
N ASP A 414 -0.76 25.52 -51.23
CA ASP A 414 -2.17 25.80 -50.94
C ASP A 414 -3.09 25.69 -52.18
N ARG A 415 -2.53 25.53 -53.39
CA ARG A 415 -3.26 25.57 -54.67
C ARG A 415 -3.16 24.30 -55.51
N SER A 416 -2.35 23.33 -55.08
CA SER A 416 -2.20 22.03 -55.75
C SER A 416 -3.40 21.12 -55.43
N THR A 417 -4.06 20.60 -56.47
CA THR A 417 -5.28 19.77 -56.34
C THR A 417 -4.99 18.31 -55.95
N GLU A 418 -3.77 17.83 -56.19
CA GLU A 418 -3.36 16.46 -55.88
C GLU A 418 -2.30 16.44 -54.76
N PRO A 419 -2.36 15.49 -53.82
CA PRO A 419 -1.39 15.38 -52.74
C PRO A 419 -0.08 14.74 -53.25
N CYS A 420 1.06 15.38 -52.99
CA CYS A 420 2.38 14.84 -53.32
C CYS A 420 2.80 13.68 -52.39
N MET A 421 2.15 13.54 -51.23
CA MET A 421 2.29 12.38 -50.35
C MET A 421 1.04 12.20 -49.49
N GLN A 422 0.64 10.94 -49.30
CA GLN A 422 -0.41 10.53 -48.38
C GLN A 422 0.18 9.56 -47.35
N ILE A 423 -0.14 9.78 -46.07
CA ILE A 423 0.15 8.87 -44.97
C ILE A 423 -1.20 8.42 -44.40
N SER A 424 -1.50 7.12 -44.53
CA SER A 424 -2.67 6.53 -43.89
C SER A 424 -2.54 6.66 -42.38
N VAL A 425 -3.57 7.20 -41.73
CA VAL A 425 -3.58 7.34 -40.27
C VAL A 425 -3.61 5.97 -39.57
N ARG A 426 -4.16 4.93 -40.24
CA ARG A 426 -4.13 3.54 -39.77
C ARG A 426 -2.72 2.90 -39.79
N ASP A 427 -1.76 3.49 -40.51
CA ASP A 427 -0.38 3.01 -40.54
C ASP A 427 0.48 3.60 -39.41
N VAL A 428 -0.04 4.55 -38.63
CA VAL A 428 0.69 5.21 -37.54
C VAL A 428 0.73 4.30 -36.30
N VAL A 429 1.92 3.80 -35.97
CA VAL A 429 2.15 2.95 -34.79
C VAL A 429 2.37 3.80 -33.54
N CYS A 430 3.20 4.85 -33.65
CA CYS A 430 3.34 5.84 -32.59
C CYS A 430 3.72 7.26 -33.12
N LEU A 431 3.32 8.26 -32.34
CA LEU A 431 3.60 9.68 -32.50
C LEU A 431 4.43 10.14 -31.30
N GLY A 432 5.69 10.52 -31.55
CA GLY A 432 6.60 11.09 -30.55
C GLY A 432 6.68 12.61 -30.67
N VAL A 433 6.76 13.32 -29.54
CA VAL A 433 6.79 14.79 -29.47
C VAL A 433 8.09 15.25 -28.83
N SER A 434 8.96 15.88 -29.62
CA SER A 434 10.27 16.35 -29.17
C SER A 434 10.22 17.82 -28.77
N ARG A 435 10.70 18.11 -27.56
CA ARG A 435 10.66 19.42 -26.91
C ARG A 435 12.06 19.82 -26.41
N PRO A 436 12.40 21.13 -26.42
CA PRO A 436 13.73 21.60 -26.06
C PRO A 436 13.90 21.75 -24.54
N ASP A 437 14.73 20.90 -23.93
CA ASP A 437 15.05 20.94 -22.48
C ASP A 437 15.52 22.33 -22.03
N SER A 438 14.84 22.91 -21.03
CA SER A 438 15.07 24.26 -20.52
C SER A 438 16.41 24.45 -19.79
N SER A 439 17.05 23.37 -19.38
CA SER A 439 18.29 23.35 -18.56
C SER A 439 19.58 23.18 -19.37
N SER A 440 19.50 23.04 -20.70
CA SER A 440 20.66 22.76 -21.56
C SER A 440 21.44 24.02 -22.01
N THR A 441 22.12 24.67 -21.07
CA THR A 441 23.08 25.74 -21.41
C THR A 441 24.27 25.22 -22.22
N ASN A 442 24.64 25.98 -23.26
CA ASN A 442 25.83 25.80 -24.10
C ASN A 442 25.96 24.47 -24.86
N ASN A 443 25.19 24.34 -25.94
CA ASN A 443 25.81 24.01 -27.23
C ASN A 443 25.15 24.83 -28.35
N GLY A 444 25.94 25.72 -28.98
CA GLY A 444 25.40 26.77 -29.83
C GLY A 444 24.99 26.29 -31.23
N PHE A 445 23.68 26.15 -31.47
CA PHE A 445 23.07 26.28 -32.79
C PHE A 445 21.71 26.97 -32.66
N ILE A 446 21.50 28.03 -33.44
CA ILE A 446 20.20 28.69 -33.58
C ILE A 446 19.54 28.06 -34.80
N ASP A 447 18.46 27.30 -34.59
CA ASP A 447 17.61 26.82 -35.67
C ASP A 447 16.14 27.19 -35.40
N ARG A 448 15.38 27.41 -36.48
CA ARG A 448 14.05 28.03 -36.45
C ARG A 448 12.94 27.05 -36.03
N PHE A 449 13.20 25.76 -36.12
CA PHE A 449 12.24 24.69 -35.80
C PHE A 449 12.56 24.08 -34.43
N ARG A 450 12.37 24.89 -33.37
CA ARG A 450 12.62 24.52 -31.96
C ARG A 450 11.63 23.46 -31.43
N TYR A 451 10.65 23.08 -32.24
CA TYR A 451 9.52 22.21 -31.91
C TYR A 451 9.35 21.18 -33.03
N THR A 452 9.43 19.88 -32.70
CA THR A 452 9.37 18.79 -33.70
C THR A 452 8.53 17.61 -33.21
N PHE A 453 7.98 16.85 -34.15
CA PHE A 453 7.30 15.59 -33.88
C PHE A 453 7.67 14.52 -34.91
N GLU A 454 7.56 13.25 -34.52
CA GLU A 454 7.98 12.10 -35.29
C GLU A 454 6.84 11.10 -35.42
N LEU A 455 6.50 10.75 -36.66
CA LEU A 455 5.55 9.67 -36.97
C LEU A 455 6.31 8.39 -37.33
N TYR A 456 5.98 7.32 -36.63
CA TYR A 456 6.50 5.97 -36.87
C TYR A 456 5.42 5.12 -37.51
N LEU A 457 5.72 4.60 -38.70
CA LEU A 457 4.76 3.81 -39.49
C LEU A 457 5.00 2.31 -39.39
N THR A 458 3.97 1.52 -39.64
CA THR A 458 4.00 0.04 -39.79
C THR A 458 5.10 -0.47 -40.74
N SER A 459 5.54 0.36 -41.69
CA SER A 459 6.60 0.07 -42.67
C SER A 459 8.04 0.35 -42.18
N GLU A 460 8.28 0.46 -40.87
CA GLU A 460 9.50 0.95 -40.21
C GLU A 460 9.97 2.36 -40.63
N LYS A 461 9.24 3.06 -41.50
CA LYS A 461 9.56 4.43 -41.91
C LYS A 461 9.28 5.43 -40.80
N VAL A 462 10.18 6.40 -40.66
CA VAL A 462 10.08 7.50 -39.71
C VAL A 462 9.98 8.81 -40.48
N HIS A 463 8.99 9.64 -40.14
CA HIS A 463 8.81 10.97 -40.70
C HIS A 463 8.93 12.04 -39.61
N LEU A 464 10.01 12.81 -39.67
CA LEU A 464 10.29 13.95 -38.79
C LEU A 464 9.70 15.23 -39.38
N PHE A 465 8.85 15.88 -38.59
CA PHE A 465 8.22 17.16 -38.89
C PHE A 465 8.65 18.24 -37.89
N GLY A 466 8.77 19.48 -38.37
CA GLY A 466 9.11 20.66 -37.59
C GLY A 466 8.05 21.76 -37.76
N VAL A 467 7.87 22.54 -36.69
CA VAL A 467 6.94 23.68 -36.61
C VAL A 467 7.58 24.85 -35.88
N GLU A 468 7.02 26.05 -36.08
CA GLU A 468 7.62 27.30 -35.62
C GLU A 468 7.20 27.71 -34.19
N THR A 469 6.07 27.20 -33.67
CA THR A 469 5.54 27.54 -32.32
C THR A 469 5.11 26.31 -31.51
N ALA A 470 5.06 26.46 -30.19
CA ALA A 470 4.58 25.44 -29.26
C ALA A 470 3.08 25.14 -29.46
N ASP A 471 2.28 26.18 -29.74
CA ASP A 471 0.83 26.02 -29.95
C ASP A 471 0.55 25.24 -31.23
N ALA A 472 1.28 25.54 -32.32
CA ALA A 472 1.21 24.77 -33.55
C ALA A 472 1.65 23.31 -33.34
N LEU A 473 2.71 23.06 -32.55
CA LEU A 473 3.09 21.70 -32.17
C LEU A 473 1.93 20.99 -31.49
N HIS A 474 1.32 21.61 -30.47
CA HIS A 474 0.21 21.02 -29.74
C HIS A 474 -1.02 20.77 -30.63
N SER A 475 -1.43 21.73 -31.47
CA SER A 475 -2.55 21.56 -32.40
C SER A 475 -2.33 20.42 -33.40
N TRP A 476 -1.14 20.34 -34.03
CA TRP A 476 -0.82 19.25 -34.95
C TRP A 476 -0.74 17.90 -34.25
N THR A 477 -0.09 17.81 -33.08
CA THR A 477 0.02 16.53 -32.36
C THR A 477 -1.32 16.08 -31.76
N ARG A 478 -2.18 17.02 -31.33
CA ARG A 478 -3.56 16.74 -30.91
C ARG A 478 -4.37 16.20 -32.08
N ALA A 479 -4.39 16.89 -33.22
CA ALA A 479 -5.15 16.47 -34.41
C ALA A 479 -4.68 15.11 -34.94
N ILE A 480 -3.38 14.92 -35.18
CA ILE A 480 -2.86 13.65 -35.69
C ILE A 480 -3.07 12.51 -34.66
N GLY A 481 -2.94 12.80 -33.37
CA GLY A 481 -3.24 11.84 -32.29
C GLY A 481 -4.72 11.43 -32.26
N GLN A 482 -5.65 12.39 -32.31
CA GLN A 482 -7.10 12.12 -32.31
C GLN A 482 -7.56 11.39 -33.59
N ALA A 483 -6.88 11.59 -34.72
CA ALA A 483 -7.14 10.78 -35.91
C ALA A 483 -6.61 9.33 -35.74
N ALA A 484 -5.44 9.16 -35.11
CA ALA A 484 -4.71 7.89 -35.01
C ALA A 484 -5.04 7.01 -33.79
N THR A 485 -5.98 7.40 -32.93
CA THR A 485 -6.27 6.70 -31.66
C THR A 485 -7.78 6.59 -31.40
N PRO A 486 -8.23 5.61 -30.59
CA PRO A 486 -9.63 5.51 -30.18
C PRO A 486 -10.06 6.69 -29.29
N LEU A 487 -11.38 6.89 -29.17
CA LEU A 487 -11.98 7.98 -28.39
C LEU A 487 -11.48 8.02 -26.92
N SER A 488 -11.12 6.85 -26.38
CA SER A 488 -10.52 6.65 -25.06
C SER A 488 -9.24 7.48 -24.81
N CYS A 489 -8.55 7.89 -25.88
CA CYS A 489 -7.34 8.72 -25.82
C CYS A 489 -7.64 10.24 -25.94
N HIS A 490 -8.77 10.65 -26.51
CA HIS A 490 -9.01 12.05 -26.92
C HIS A 490 -8.86 13.05 -25.77
N CYS A 491 -9.46 12.75 -24.61
CA CYS A 491 -9.35 13.57 -23.40
C CYS A 491 -7.90 13.82 -22.96
N LEU A 492 -7.03 12.82 -23.11
CA LEU A 492 -5.61 12.93 -22.75
C LEU A 492 -4.87 13.80 -23.77
N LEU A 493 -5.14 13.59 -25.07
CA LEU A 493 -4.53 14.32 -26.18
C LEU A 493 -4.94 15.82 -26.25
N THR A 494 -5.95 16.24 -25.49
CA THR A 494 -6.23 17.68 -25.24
C THR A 494 -5.12 18.39 -24.43
N ARG A 495 -4.23 17.62 -23.80
CA ARG A 495 -3.11 18.11 -22.99
C ARG A 495 -1.78 17.81 -23.66
N GLU A 496 -0.71 18.38 -23.11
CA GLU A 496 0.65 18.09 -23.54
C GLU A 496 1.04 16.64 -23.21
N PHE A 497 1.64 15.95 -24.18
CA PHE A 497 2.12 14.57 -24.08
C PHE A 497 3.47 14.42 -24.79
N GLU A 498 4.29 13.47 -24.35
CA GLU A 498 5.60 13.17 -24.94
C GLU A 498 5.54 12.07 -26.01
N ARG A 499 4.66 11.07 -25.83
CA ARG A 499 4.42 10.00 -26.82
C ARG A 499 3.01 9.43 -26.70
N VAL A 500 2.42 9.07 -27.84
CA VAL A 500 1.23 8.21 -27.93
C VAL A 500 1.45 7.11 -28.97
N GLY A 501 0.91 5.91 -28.75
CA GLY A 501 1.00 4.81 -29.72
C GLY A 501 0.55 3.46 -29.17
N LEU A 502 0.52 2.45 -30.05
CA LEU A 502 0.10 1.08 -29.72
C LEU A 502 1.25 0.29 -29.06
N LEU A 503 0.97 -0.38 -27.94
CA LEU A 503 1.87 -1.35 -27.31
C LEU A 503 1.14 -2.64 -26.96
N ARG A 504 1.90 -3.72 -26.84
CA ARG A 504 1.45 -4.99 -26.25
C ARG A 504 1.76 -5.02 -24.77
N TYR A 505 0.83 -5.48 -23.94
CA TYR A 505 1.04 -5.60 -22.51
C TYR A 505 0.49 -6.92 -21.93
N ARG A 506 1.11 -7.36 -20.83
CA ARG A 506 0.56 -8.40 -19.93
C ARG A 506 0.65 -7.93 -18.49
N ALA A 507 -0.44 -8.06 -17.75
CA ALA A 507 -0.58 -7.58 -16.37
C ALA A 507 -0.62 -8.76 -15.38
N MET A 508 -0.21 -8.52 -14.13
CA MET A 508 -0.07 -9.54 -13.08
C MET A 508 -1.29 -10.46 -12.86
N LEU A 509 -2.51 -9.98 -13.10
CA LEU A 509 -3.74 -10.78 -12.96
C LEU A 509 -3.98 -11.77 -14.11
N ASN A 510 -3.40 -11.52 -15.30
CA ASN A 510 -3.51 -12.37 -16.49
C ASN A 510 -2.13 -12.49 -17.19
N PRO A 511 -1.14 -13.15 -16.56
CA PRO A 511 0.23 -13.18 -17.07
C PRO A 511 0.40 -14.04 -18.34
N GLN A 512 -0.59 -14.86 -18.69
CA GLN A 512 -0.56 -15.76 -19.86
C GLN A 512 -1.06 -15.10 -21.16
N GLN A 513 -1.66 -13.91 -21.10
CA GLN A 513 -2.28 -13.27 -22.27
C GLN A 513 -1.69 -11.88 -22.55
N TRP A 514 -1.08 -11.73 -23.73
CA TRP A 514 -0.79 -10.42 -24.30
C TRP A 514 -2.08 -9.74 -24.78
N LYS A 515 -2.28 -8.49 -24.40
CA LYS A 515 -3.32 -7.59 -24.91
C LYS A 515 -2.67 -6.44 -25.68
N GLU A 516 -3.40 -5.85 -26.62
CA GLU A 516 -3.00 -4.62 -27.32
C GLU A 516 -3.77 -3.43 -26.73
N ALA A 517 -3.09 -2.31 -26.49
CA ALA A 517 -3.70 -1.06 -26.06
C ALA A 517 -2.87 0.13 -26.54
N TYR A 518 -3.52 1.28 -26.64
CA TYR A 518 -2.84 2.56 -26.83
C TYR A 518 -2.32 3.04 -25.49
N PHE A 519 -1.09 3.56 -25.49
CA PHE A 519 -0.47 4.15 -24.32
C PHE A 519 -0.25 5.64 -24.58
N VAL A 520 -0.48 6.47 -23.56
CA VAL A 520 -0.19 7.91 -23.60
C VAL A 520 0.78 8.22 -22.47
N LEU A 521 1.94 8.77 -22.82
CA LEU A 521 2.93 9.27 -21.87
C LEU A 521 2.69 10.78 -21.65
N GLN A 522 2.44 11.17 -20.40
CA GLN A 522 2.31 12.57 -19.98
C GLN A 522 3.14 12.84 -18.73
N LYS A 523 4.28 13.50 -18.92
CA LYS A 523 5.31 13.74 -17.89
C LYS A 523 5.68 12.40 -17.26
N SER A 524 5.50 12.24 -15.95
CA SER A 524 5.78 10.99 -15.22
C SER A 524 4.57 10.04 -15.09
N ASN A 525 3.52 10.17 -15.90
CA ASN A 525 2.36 9.27 -15.90
C ASN A 525 2.22 8.56 -17.25
N LEU A 526 2.00 7.25 -17.21
CA LEU A 526 1.75 6.41 -18.36
C LEU A 526 0.32 5.86 -18.26
N PHE A 527 -0.55 6.32 -19.16
CA PHE A 527 -1.96 5.93 -19.23
C PHE A 527 -2.14 4.73 -20.15
N ILE A 528 -3.05 3.81 -19.78
CA ILE A 528 -3.40 2.63 -20.57
C ILE A 528 -4.81 2.80 -21.14
N CYS A 529 -4.94 2.91 -22.46
CA CYS A 529 -6.19 3.13 -23.18
C CYS A 529 -6.50 1.92 -24.08
N PRO A 530 -7.48 1.07 -23.72
CA PRO A 530 -7.86 -0.08 -24.54
C PRO A 530 -8.34 0.31 -25.93
N GLN A 531 -8.32 -0.66 -26.86
CA GLN A 531 -8.86 -0.49 -28.21
C GLN A 531 -10.41 -0.47 -28.24
N ASN A 532 -11.07 -0.92 -27.17
CA ASN A 532 -12.51 -0.73 -26.97
C ASN A 532 -12.78 0.73 -26.56
N ASP A 533 -13.88 1.35 -27.01
CA ASP A 533 -14.27 2.74 -26.72
C ASP A 533 -14.80 2.95 -25.27
N GLY A 534 -14.02 2.52 -24.28
CA GLY A 534 -14.19 2.85 -22.87
C GLY A 534 -13.36 4.07 -22.44
N ALA A 535 -13.29 4.32 -21.14
CA ALA A 535 -12.29 5.23 -20.58
C ALA A 535 -10.90 4.55 -20.52
N ALA A 536 -9.85 5.30 -20.16
CA ALA A 536 -8.54 4.71 -19.83
C ALA A 536 -8.67 3.69 -18.67
N GLU A 537 -8.07 2.51 -18.83
CA GLU A 537 -8.24 1.35 -17.94
C GLU A 537 -7.42 1.48 -16.64
N ASP A 538 -6.19 1.99 -16.73
CA ASP A 538 -5.27 2.15 -15.58
C ASP A 538 -4.25 3.27 -15.85
N ILE A 539 -3.57 3.73 -14.79
CA ILE A 539 -2.54 4.79 -14.85
C ILE A 539 -1.35 4.36 -13.99
N ILE A 540 -0.17 4.30 -14.59
CA ILE A 540 1.09 4.02 -13.89
C ILE A 540 1.85 5.32 -13.66
N ASN A 541 2.26 5.58 -12.42
CA ASN A 541 3.12 6.71 -12.09
C ASN A 541 4.58 6.27 -12.12
N LEU A 542 5.30 6.69 -13.16
CA LEU A 542 6.65 6.22 -13.48
C LEU A 542 7.68 6.58 -12.39
N ASN A 543 7.49 7.68 -11.66
CA ASN A 543 8.35 8.05 -10.54
C ASN A 543 8.21 7.09 -9.34
N ARG A 544 7.08 6.37 -9.19
CA ARG A 544 6.83 5.40 -8.10
C ARG A 544 7.21 3.96 -8.45
N LEU A 545 7.81 3.74 -9.61
CA LEU A 545 8.27 2.42 -10.02
C LEU A 545 9.40 1.92 -9.12
N GLN A 546 9.37 0.62 -8.85
CA GLN A 546 10.35 -0.11 -8.04
C GLN A 546 11.35 -0.80 -8.98
N GLU A 547 10.87 -1.68 -9.87
CA GLU A 547 11.66 -2.25 -10.98
C GLU A 547 11.32 -1.58 -12.32
N LEU A 548 12.36 -1.34 -13.12
CA LEU A 548 12.35 -0.85 -14.50
C LEU A 548 13.49 -1.60 -15.19
N SER A 549 13.20 -2.75 -15.78
CA SER A 549 14.22 -3.65 -16.34
C SER A 549 13.81 -4.15 -17.73
N VAL A 550 14.80 -4.54 -18.54
CA VAL A 550 14.55 -5.16 -19.85
C VAL A 550 14.89 -6.64 -19.76
N THR A 551 13.97 -7.47 -20.24
CA THR A 551 14.12 -8.93 -20.36
C THR A 551 13.85 -9.35 -21.80
N SER A 552 14.80 -10.02 -22.44
CA SER A 552 14.58 -10.59 -23.77
C SER A 552 13.89 -11.95 -23.66
N GLU A 553 12.74 -12.10 -24.31
CA GLU A 553 12.05 -13.39 -24.47
C GLU A 553 12.25 -13.93 -25.90
N SER A 554 12.28 -15.25 -26.06
CA SER A 554 12.57 -15.91 -27.34
C SER A 554 11.39 -16.77 -27.81
N GLU A 555 10.51 -16.17 -28.60
CA GLU A 555 9.45 -16.86 -29.32
C GLU A 555 9.90 -17.15 -30.75
N ASN A 556 9.65 -18.36 -31.27
CA ASN A 556 9.77 -18.68 -32.70
C ASN A 556 11.10 -18.27 -33.36
N HIS A 557 12.21 -18.46 -32.64
CA HIS A 557 13.60 -18.06 -33.00
C HIS A 557 13.87 -16.55 -33.08
N GLU A 558 12.88 -15.67 -32.87
CA GLU A 558 13.10 -14.23 -32.75
C GLU A 558 13.30 -13.81 -31.29
N LYS A 559 14.38 -13.07 -31.02
CA LYS A 559 14.52 -12.34 -29.74
C LYS A 559 13.64 -11.08 -29.78
N LYS A 560 12.71 -10.99 -28.85
CA LYS A 560 11.89 -9.80 -28.59
C LYS A 560 12.23 -9.27 -27.20
N ASP A 561 12.47 -7.97 -27.10
CA ASP A 561 12.75 -7.33 -25.83
C ASP A 561 11.44 -6.87 -25.16
N VAL A 562 11.36 -7.09 -23.85
CA VAL A 562 10.18 -6.82 -23.03
C VAL A 562 10.62 -5.93 -21.87
N LEU A 563 9.88 -4.83 -21.64
CA LEU A 563 10.12 -3.86 -20.59
C LEU A 563 9.24 -4.18 -19.38
N VAL A 564 9.87 -4.47 -18.25
CA VAL A 564 9.20 -4.82 -16.99
C VAL A 564 9.09 -3.58 -16.11
N LEU A 565 7.86 -3.22 -15.76
CA LEU A 565 7.50 -2.12 -14.86
C LEU A 565 6.86 -2.70 -13.59
N VAL A 566 7.31 -2.27 -12.40
CA VAL A 566 6.70 -2.66 -11.13
C VAL A 566 6.31 -1.43 -10.30
N GLU A 567 5.01 -1.11 -10.18
CA GLU A 567 4.50 -0.08 -9.26
C GLU A 567 3.72 -0.72 -8.11
N LYS A 568 4.07 -0.40 -6.86
CA LYS A 568 3.32 -0.82 -5.64
C LYS A 568 3.05 -2.33 -5.52
N GLY A 569 3.82 -3.17 -6.20
CA GLY A 569 3.66 -4.63 -6.25
C GLY A 569 2.82 -5.15 -7.43
N ARG A 570 2.23 -4.27 -8.26
CA ARG A 570 1.72 -4.64 -9.58
C ARG A 570 2.89 -4.78 -10.55
N THR A 571 2.99 -5.88 -11.28
CA THR A 571 3.92 -6.03 -12.41
C THR A 571 3.19 -5.89 -13.74
N LEU A 572 3.66 -4.98 -14.59
CA LEU A 572 3.28 -4.85 -15.99
C LEU A 572 4.49 -5.19 -16.87
N HIS A 573 4.26 -5.93 -17.95
CA HIS A 573 5.26 -6.10 -19.00
C HIS A 573 4.77 -5.40 -20.27
N LEU A 574 5.65 -4.67 -20.95
CA LEU A 574 5.40 -3.97 -22.19
C LEU A 574 6.28 -4.51 -23.32
N GLN A 575 5.71 -4.67 -24.51
CA GLN A 575 6.39 -5.08 -25.74
C GLN A 575 5.98 -4.10 -26.86
N GLY A 576 6.99 -3.53 -27.54
CA GLY A 576 6.77 -2.66 -28.70
C GLY A 576 6.38 -3.46 -29.93
N VAL A 577 5.69 -2.82 -30.89
CA VAL A 577 5.23 -3.48 -32.12
C VAL A 577 6.44 -3.84 -33.02
N GLY A 578 7.52 -3.06 -32.93
CA GLY A 578 8.80 -3.34 -33.57
C GLY A 578 9.98 -2.92 -32.69
N ARG A 579 11.21 -3.32 -33.07
CA ARG A 579 12.42 -3.04 -32.28
C ARG A 579 12.77 -1.55 -32.18
N THR A 580 12.46 -0.78 -33.21
CA THR A 580 12.64 0.69 -33.23
C THR A 580 11.69 1.36 -32.23
N ASP A 581 10.40 1.07 -32.36
CA ASP A 581 9.32 1.51 -31.45
C ASP A 581 9.63 1.17 -29.98
N PHE A 582 9.99 -0.08 -29.68
CA PHE A 582 10.39 -0.51 -28.33
C PHE A 582 11.53 0.33 -27.74
N SER A 583 12.59 0.60 -28.53
CA SER A 583 13.76 1.37 -28.08
C SER A 583 13.39 2.83 -27.73
N LEU A 584 12.41 3.40 -28.43
CA LEU A 584 11.94 4.76 -28.22
C LEU A 584 11.05 4.85 -26.97
N TRP A 585 10.07 3.95 -26.86
CA TRP A 585 9.27 3.82 -25.63
C TRP A 585 10.14 3.57 -24.40
N TYR A 586 11.15 2.71 -24.50
CA TYR A 586 12.10 2.50 -23.42
C TYR A 586 12.85 3.79 -23.04
N SER A 587 13.38 4.54 -24.02
CA SER A 587 14.10 5.79 -23.74
C SER A 587 13.21 6.88 -23.13
N ASP A 588 11.97 7.01 -23.61
CA ASP A 588 11.03 8.03 -23.13
C ASP A 588 10.46 7.66 -21.76
N ILE A 589 10.08 6.39 -21.53
CA ILE A 589 9.67 5.89 -20.20
C ILE A 589 10.81 6.00 -19.19
N GLN A 590 12.06 5.68 -19.58
CA GLN A 590 13.22 5.81 -18.70
C GLN A 590 13.51 7.28 -18.34
N ARG A 591 13.28 8.23 -19.27
CA ARG A 591 13.40 9.67 -19.02
C ARG A 591 12.30 10.18 -18.09
N ALA A 592 11.08 9.67 -18.27
CA ALA A 592 9.89 10.04 -17.51
C ALA A 592 9.83 9.44 -16.09
N ALA A 593 10.54 8.34 -15.83
CA ALA A 593 10.61 7.65 -14.54
C ALA A 593 11.52 8.30 -13.47
N GLY A 594 12.06 9.50 -13.75
CA GLY A 594 12.89 10.26 -12.83
C GLY A 594 14.39 9.92 -12.89
N GLY A 595 15.24 10.90 -12.59
CA GLY A 595 16.71 10.81 -12.67
C GLY A 595 17.43 11.97 -13.39
N LYS A 596 16.73 13.08 -13.65
CA LYS A 596 17.31 14.31 -14.23
C LYS A 596 16.74 15.60 -13.65
N GLY A 597 15.43 15.63 -13.37
CA GLY A 597 14.81 16.74 -12.64
C GLY A 597 15.40 16.86 -11.23
N ASN A 598 15.61 18.09 -10.78
CA ASN A 598 16.25 18.41 -9.50
C ASN A 598 15.23 19.03 -8.51
N THR A 599 13.96 19.16 -8.92
CA THR A 599 12.85 19.47 -8.02
C THR A 599 12.49 18.25 -7.17
N LEU A 600 11.90 18.47 -5.99
CA LEU A 600 11.52 17.37 -5.07
C LEU A 600 10.45 16.42 -5.65
N ARG A 601 9.67 16.85 -6.66
CA ARG A 601 8.57 16.06 -7.25
C ARG A 601 8.99 15.16 -8.41
N GLU A 602 10.14 15.45 -9.03
CA GLU A 602 10.72 14.70 -10.17
C GLU A 602 11.72 13.62 -9.73
N GLN A 603 11.94 13.50 -8.43
CA GLN A 603 12.75 12.43 -7.85
C GLN A 603 12.06 11.07 -8.01
N GLN A 604 12.85 10.01 -8.04
CA GLN A 604 12.33 8.64 -7.92
C GLN A 604 11.78 8.42 -6.50
N MET A 605 10.58 7.88 -6.38
CA MET A 605 9.75 7.86 -5.17
C MET A 605 9.59 6.45 -4.60
N SER A 606 9.74 6.32 -3.30
CA SER A 606 9.59 5.04 -2.59
C SER A 606 8.11 4.69 -2.36
N ARG A 607 7.86 3.51 -1.76
CA ARG A 607 6.52 3.06 -1.35
C ARG A 607 5.80 4.04 -0.42
N ASN A 608 6.55 4.91 0.27
CA ASN A 608 6.04 5.87 1.26
C ASN A 608 5.80 7.28 0.67
N ASP A 609 5.84 7.45 -0.65
CA ASP A 609 5.71 8.74 -1.35
C ASP A 609 6.77 9.79 -0.93
N ILE A 610 8.01 9.35 -0.71
CA ILE A 610 9.20 10.21 -0.50
C ILE A 610 10.34 9.84 -1.46
N PRO A 611 11.32 10.73 -1.74
CA PRO A 611 12.46 10.40 -2.60
C PRO A 611 13.28 9.21 -2.10
N ILE A 612 13.64 8.28 -2.99
CA ILE A 612 14.39 7.05 -2.66
C ILE A 612 15.78 7.36 -2.10
N ILE A 613 16.44 8.42 -2.58
CA ILE A 613 17.70 8.89 -1.98
C ILE A 613 17.54 9.24 -0.49
N VAL A 614 16.41 9.84 -0.08
CA VAL A 614 16.12 10.16 1.32
C VAL A 614 15.82 8.88 2.10
N ASP A 615 14.93 8.03 1.57
CA ASP A 615 14.49 6.79 2.21
C ASP A 615 15.67 5.82 2.44
N SER A 616 16.48 5.56 1.41
CA SER A 616 17.66 4.69 1.48
C SER A 616 18.73 5.24 2.41
N CYS A 617 19.04 6.54 2.36
CA CYS A 617 20.02 7.14 3.28
C CYS A 617 19.53 7.07 4.73
N ILE A 618 18.27 7.44 5.00
CA ILE A 618 17.68 7.37 6.34
C ILE A 618 17.64 5.94 6.85
N ALA A 619 17.25 4.95 6.03
CA ALA A 619 17.24 3.55 6.42
C ALA A 619 18.64 3.05 6.80
N PHE A 620 19.66 3.32 5.97
CA PHE A 620 21.05 2.94 6.23
C PHE A 620 21.61 3.59 7.50
N ILE A 621 21.37 4.90 7.68
CA ILE A 621 21.83 5.64 8.85
C ILE A 621 21.08 5.21 10.12
N THR A 622 19.78 4.87 10.01
CA THR A 622 18.99 4.31 11.12
C THR A 622 19.50 2.92 11.53
N GLN A 623 19.85 2.07 10.56
CA GLN A 623 20.29 0.69 10.83
C GLN A 623 21.73 0.59 11.35
N TYR A 624 22.64 1.44 10.87
CA TYR A 624 24.09 1.31 11.16
C TYR A 624 24.71 2.55 11.84
N GLY A 625 24.08 3.72 11.74
CA GLY A 625 24.67 5.00 12.12
C GLY A 625 24.27 5.56 13.48
N LEU A 626 23.16 5.12 14.10
CA LEU A 626 22.61 5.79 15.29
C LEU A 626 23.50 5.77 16.54
N GLY A 627 24.44 4.82 16.64
CA GLY A 627 25.48 4.78 17.69
C GLY A 627 26.80 5.45 17.30
N HIS A 628 26.93 6.00 16.08
CA HIS A 628 28.17 6.56 15.58
C HIS A 628 28.42 7.97 16.12
N GLU A 629 29.43 8.12 16.98
CA GLU A 629 29.83 9.39 17.56
C GLU A 629 30.05 10.47 16.49
N GLY A 630 29.43 11.63 16.63
CA GLY A 630 29.54 12.74 15.68
C GLY A 630 28.87 12.48 14.32
N ILE A 631 27.90 11.57 14.24
CA ILE A 631 26.98 11.42 13.09
C ILE A 631 26.47 12.78 12.59
N TYR A 632 26.37 12.96 11.26
CA TYR A 632 26.11 14.23 10.57
C TYR A 632 27.12 15.38 10.79
N ARG A 633 27.95 15.37 11.84
CA ARG A 633 29.01 16.36 12.11
C ARG A 633 30.34 15.99 11.46
N LYS A 634 30.71 14.71 11.47
CA LYS A 634 31.84 14.16 10.71
C LYS A 634 31.47 14.17 9.22
N ASN A 635 32.34 14.71 8.38
CA ASN A 635 32.13 14.80 6.92
C ASN A 635 32.88 13.67 6.21
N GLY A 636 32.31 13.16 5.12
CA GLY A 636 32.88 12.11 4.29
C GLY A 636 33.91 12.61 3.27
N ALA A 637 34.35 11.72 2.40
CA ALA A 637 35.30 12.07 1.33
C ALA A 637 34.55 12.72 0.15
N LYS A 638 34.85 14.01 -0.13
CA LYS A 638 34.18 14.80 -1.19
C LYS A 638 34.09 14.10 -2.55
N SER A 639 35.06 13.28 -2.91
CA SER A 639 35.06 12.45 -4.13
C SER A 639 34.01 11.34 -4.08
N ARG A 640 33.97 10.56 -2.98
CA ARG A 640 32.99 9.46 -2.80
C ARG A 640 31.57 9.99 -2.67
N ILE A 641 31.37 11.09 -1.92
CA ILE A 641 30.08 11.80 -1.83
C ILE A 641 29.59 12.26 -3.20
N ARG A 642 30.50 12.74 -4.08
CA ARG A 642 30.12 13.15 -5.44
C ARG A 642 29.71 11.94 -6.28
N LEU A 643 30.50 10.86 -6.28
CA LEU A 643 30.18 9.63 -7.02
C LEU A 643 28.85 9.02 -6.57
N LEU A 644 28.62 8.87 -5.27
CA LEU A 644 27.37 8.32 -4.73
C LEU A 644 26.16 9.22 -5.04
N MET A 645 26.33 10.55 -5.05
CA MET A 645 25.29 11.48 -5.51
C MET A 645 25.04 11.39 -7.03
N GLU A 646 26.08 11.18 -7.84
CA GLU A 646 25.97 10.94 -9.29
C GLU A 646 25.23 9.62 -9.57
N GLU A 647 25.47 8.57 -8.78
CA GLU A 647 24.76 7.28 -8.84
C GLU A 647 23.28 7.42 -8.43
N PHE A 648 22.99 8.07 -7.30
CA PHE A 648 21.60 8.33 -6.87
C PHE A 648 20.84 9.22 -7.86
N ARG A 649 21.47 10.25 -8.43
CA ARG A 649 20.83 11.07 -9.48
C ARG A 649 20.57 10.26 -10.75
N LYS A 650 21.50 9.39 -11.16
CA LYS A 650 21.36 8.56 -12.35
C LYS A 650 20.20 7.55 -12.23
N ASP A 651 20.16 6.79 -11.14
CA ASP A 651 19.08 5.81 -10.86
C ASP A 651 19.08 5.34 -9.39
N ALA A 652 18.46 6.14 -8.50
CA ALA A 652 18.40 5.89 -7.06
C ALA A 652 17.89 4.48 -6.68
N ARG A 653 17.04 3.87 -7.49
CA ARG A 653 16.45 2.54 -7.26
C ARG A 653 17.45 1.40 -7.35
N ASN A 654 18.53 1.58 -8.11
CA ASN A 654 19.60 0.59 -8.25
C ASN A 654 20.75 0.79 -7.26
N VAL A 655 20.80 1.92 -6.54
CA VAL A 655 21.78 2.17 -5.47
C VAL A 655 21.44 1.34 -4.23
N LYS A 656 22.35 0.45 -3.84
CA LYS A 656 22.17 -0.46 -2.69
C LYS A 656 23.26 -0.22 -1.64
N LEU A 657 22.96 0.69 -0.71
CA LEU A 657 23.86 1.02 0.41
C LEU A 657 24.16 -0.22 1.26
N ARG A 658 25.44 -0.43 1.55
CA ARG A 658 25.98 -1.61 2.26
C ARG A 658 27.15 -1.21 3.14
N ILE A 659 27.21 -1.78 4.34
CA ILE A 659 28.33 -1.56 5.27
C ILE A 659 29.58 -2.26 4.74
N GLY A 660 30.73 -1.58 4.82
CA GLY A 660 31.98 -2.01 4.18
C GLY A 660 32.18 -1.38 2.79
N ASP A 661 31.15 -1.40 1.94
CA ASP A 661 31.16 -0.74 0.63
C ASP A 661 30.97 0.80 0.77
N HIS A 662 30.15 1.23 1.73
CA HIS A 662 29.78 2.64 1.95
C HIS A 662 30.10 3.08 3.39
N PHE A 663 30.62 4.29 3.56
CA PHE A 663 30.89 4.91 4.87
C PHE A 663 29.68 5.70 5.38
N ILE A 664 29.46 5.71 6.70
CA ILE A 664 28.32 6.41 7.32
C ILE A 664 28.41 7.92 7.05
N GLU A 665 29.61 8.49 7.15
CA GLU A 665 29.87 9.91 6.89
C GLU A 665 29.50 10.31 5.46
N ASP A 666 29.89 9.51 4.46
CA ASP A 666 29.57 9.78 3.05
C ASP A 666 28.05 9.81 2.83
N VAL A 667 27.31 8.84 3.41
CA VAL A 667 25.84 8.77 3.30
C VAL A 667 25.17 9.93 4.06
N THR A 668 25.67 10.32 5.23
CA THR A 668 25.16 11.50 5.96
C THR A 668 25.39 12.80 5.19
N ASP A 669 26.50 12.92 4.46
CA ASP A 669 26.79 14.06 3.60
C ASP A 669 25.94 14.05 2.33
N VAL A 670 25.69 12.89 1.70
CA VAL A 670 24.76 12.79 0.56
C VAL A 670 23.35 13.25 0.96
N LEU A 671 22.85 12.84 2.14
CA LEU A 671 21.53 13.27 2.61
C LEU A 671 21.45 14.78 2.88
N LYS A 672 22.44 15.37 3.57
CA LYS A 672 22.51 16.83 3.77
C LYS A 672 22.63 17.58 2.44
N ARG A 673 23.44 17.05 1.52
CA ARG A 673 23.71 17.64 0.20
C ARG A 673 22.49 17.60 -0.72
N PHE A 674 21.67 16.54 -0.66
CA PHE A 674 20.42 16.44 -1.41
C PHE A 674 19.50 17.64 -1.13
N PHE A 675 19.14 17.87 0.13
CA PHE A 675 18.27 19.00 0.49
C PHE A 675 18.88 20.37 0.19
N ARG A 676 20.21 20.47 0.23
CA ARG A 676 20.93 21.70 -0.14
C ARG A 676 20.99 21.97 -1.65
N GLU A 677 20.86 20.93 -2.49
CA GLU A 677 21.00 21.06 -3.94
C GLU A 677 19.69 20.99 -4.74
N ILE A 678 18.55 20.58 -4.16
CA ILE A 678 17.24 20.61 -4.84
C ILE A 678 16.79 22.03 -5.22
N ASP A 679 16.00 22.18 -6.28
CA ASP A 679 15.68 23.49 -6.90
C ASP A 679 14.85 24.45 -6.02
N ASP A 680 14.10 23.93 -5.06
CA ASP A 680 13.35 24.69 -4.04
C ASP A 680 13.57 23.99 -2.68
N PRO A 681 13.91 24.73 -1.60
CA PRO A 681 14.09 24.14 -0.27
C PRO A 681 12.84 23.39 0.20
N ILE A 682 13.01 22.37 1.05
CA ILE A 682 11.89 21.52 1.51
C ILE A 682 10.77 22.32 2.20
N PHE A 683 11.12 23.43 2.84
CA PHE A 683 10.22 24.36 3.52
C PHE A 683 9.51 25.37 2.59
N MET A 684 9.81 25.34 1.29
CA MET A 684 9.47 26.28 0.22
C MET A 684 10.02 27.70 0.42
N ALA A 685 10.68 28.25 -0.61
CA ALA A 685 11.27 29.59 -0.54
C ALA A 685 10.21 30.68 -0.30
N GLU A 686 9.03 30.53 -0.92
CA GLU A 686 7.89 31.45 -0.78
C GLU A 686 7.33 31.53 0.64
N LEU A 687 7.39 30.43 1.41
CA LEU A 687 6.85 30.36 2.77
C LEU A 687 7.86 30.82 3.84
N HIS A 688 9.11 31.07 3.46
CA HIS A 688 10.19 31.45 4.38
C HIS A 688 9.89 32.68 5.26
N PRO A 689 9.16 33.72 4.81
CA PRO A 689 8.72 34.82 5.68
C PRO A 689 7.79 34.34 6.81
N LEU A 690 6.80 33.49 6.49
CA LEU A 690 5.84 32.95 7.46
C LEU A 690 6.52 32.06 8.50
N TRP A 691 7.51 31.28 8.08
CA TRP A 691 8.39 30.52 8.97
C TRP A 691 9.15 31.45 9.95
N LYS A 692 9.71 32.56 9.47
CA LYS A 692 10.43 33.54 10.30
C LYS A 692 9.51 34.33 11.24
N GLU A 693 8.27 34.61 10.84
CA GLU A 693 7.25 35.18 11.73
C GLU A 693 6.87 34.21 12.84
N ALA A 694 6.60 32.94 12.50
CA ALA A 694 6.32 31.89 13.47
C ALA A 694 7.47 31.74 14.48
N ALA A 695 8.72 31.72 14.01
CA ALA A 695 9.92 31.61 14.85
C ALA A 695 10.05 32.73 15.90
N LYS A 696 9.48 33.92 15.64
CA LYS A 696 9.50 35.07 16.57
C LYS A 696 8.46 34.98 17.69
N LEU A 697 7.46 34.10 17.58
CA LEU A 697 6.42 33.97 18.60
C LEU A 697 7.02 33.51 19.95
N PRO A 698 6.78 34.23 21.07
CA PRO A 698 7.39 33.92 22.35
C PRO A 698 6.79 32.67 22.99
N ASP A 699 5.47 32.51 22.96
CA ASP A 699 4.81 31.28 23.39
C ASP A 699 5.26 30.09 22.54
N LYS A 700 5.64 29.00 23.20
CA LYS A 700 6.02 27.76 22.52
C LYS A 700 4.82 27.05 21.91
N ARG A 701 3.62 27.08 22.51
CA ARG A 701 2.45 26.38 21.95
C ARG A 701 1.98 27.03 20.66
N GLY A 702 1.59 28.30 20.69
CA GLY A 702 1.19 29.05 19.50
C GLY A 702 2.25 29.08 18.39
N ARG A 703 3.54 28.96 18.73
CA ARG A 703 4.62 28.77 17.75
C ARG A 703 4.58 27.40 17.07
N LEU A 704 4.46 26.31 17.84
CA LEU A 704 4.31 24.96 17.29
C LEU A 704 3.01 24.82 16.47
N ASP A 705 1.90 25.42 16.93
CA ASP A 705 0.64 25.47 16.19
C ASP A 705 0.78 26.25 14.88
N ARG A 706 1.53 27.36 14.87
CA ARG A 706 1.83 28.09 13.64
C ARG A 706 2.69 27.27 12.68
N TYR A 707 3.66 26.49 13.17
CA TYR A 707 4.41 25.56 12.33
C TYR A 707 3.52 24.44 11.75
N LYS A 708 2.61 23.85 12.55
CA LYS A 708 1.62 22.86 12.07
C LYS A 708 0.83 23.40 10.87
N ASN A 709 0.30 24.62 11.00
CA ASN A 709 -0.48 25.27 9.94
C ASN A 709 0.35 25.46 8.64
N ILE A 710 1.62 25.87 8.76
CA ILE A 710 2.50 26.02 7.59
C ILE A 710 2.82 24.63 6.98
N ILE A 711 3.07 23.61 7.79
CA ILE A 711 3.29 22.22 7.32
C ILE A 711 2.04 21.64 6.63
N GLY A 712 0.84 21.99 7.09
CA GLY A 712 -0.42 21.67 6.42
C GLY A 712 -0.49 22.23 5.00
N SER A 713 -0.02 23.48 4.80
CA SER A 713 0.04 24.13 3.49
C SER A 713 1.12 23.58 2.53
N LEU A 714 2.15 22.89 3.05
CA LEU A 714 3.19 22.30 2.20
C LEU A 714 2.60 21.21 1.28
N PRO A 715 3.10 21.07 0.04
CA PRO A 715 2.76 19.96 -0.86
C PRO A 715 3.01 18.60 -0.17
N ARG A 716 2.18 17.59 -0.47
CA ARG A 716 2.24 16.25 0.14
C ARG A 716 3.66 15.67 0.17
N VAL A 717 4.41 15.77 -0.93
CA VAL A 717 5.80 15.26 -1.00
C VAL A 717 6.73 16.00 -0.04
N ASN A 718 6.68 17.34 0.00
CA ASN A 718 7.44 18.16 0.95
C ASN A 718 7.08 17.77 2.39
N ARG A 719 5.79 17.72 2.74
CA ARG A 719 5.31 17.36 4.09
C ARG A 719 5.76 15.96 4.51
N THR A 720 5.56 14.93 3.69
CA THR A 720 5.93 13.55 4.06
C THR A 720 7.45 13.38 4.13
N THR A 721 8.21 13.99 3.21
CA THR A 721 9.68 13.96 3.25
C THR A 721 10.23 14.66 4.49
N LEU A 722 9.64 15.80 4.87
CA LEU A 722 9.99 16.54 6.09
C LEU A 722 9.64 15.72 7.33
N ALA A 723 8.46 15.11 7.38
CA ALA A 723 8.03 14.26 8.49
C ALA A 723 9.00 13.08 8.72
N VAL A 724 9.41 12.37 7.66
CA VAL A 724 10.36 11.26 7.76
C VAL A 724 11.76 11.74 8.16
N LEU A 725 12.23 12.87 7.63
CA LEU A 725 13.51 13.46 8.04
C LEU A 725 13.51 13.85 9.53
N VAL A 726 12.49 14.58 9.99
CA VAL A 726 12.40 15.00 11.40
C VAL A 726 12.21 13.78 12.32
N SER A 727 11.45 12.76 11.89
CA SER A 727 11.33 11.47 12.59
C SER A 727 12.67 10.74 12.74
N HIS A 728 13.55 10.83 11.73
CA HIS A 728 14.91 10.30 11.82
C HIS A 728 15.78 11.13 12.78
N LEU A 729 15.79 12.46 12.65
CA LEU A 729 16.59 13.33 13.54
C LEU A 729 16.13 13.26 15.01
N TYR A 730 14.84 13.04 15.26
CA TYR A 730 14.30 12.73 16.59
C TYR A 730 14.88 11.42 17.16
N ARG A 731 15.02 10.35 16.36
CA ARG A 731 15.73 9.12 16.78
C ARG A 731 17.23 9.36 17.01
N VAL A 732 17.88 10.20 16.20
CA VAL A 732 19.31 10.52 16.38
C VAL A 732 19.56 11.21 17.71
N GLN A 733 18.80 12.25 18.06
CA GLN A 733 18.99 12.97 19.33
C GLN A 733 18.60 12.12 20.56
N LYS A 734 17.61 11.23 20.41
CA LYS A 734 17.27 10.23 21.44
C LYS A 734 18.42 9.26 21.74
N CYS A 735 19.37 9.10 20.84
CA CYS A 735 20.60 8.31 21.02
C CYS A 735 21.84 9.19 21.34
N ALA A 736 21.66 10.45 21.76
CA ALA A 736 22.76 11.39 22.03
C ALA A 736 23.77 10.89 23.09
N ASP A 737 23.35 10.09 24.06
CA ASP A 737 24.24 9.46 25.06
C ASP A 737 25.30 8.52 24.43
N LEU A 738 25.04 8.01 23.23
CA LEU A 738 26.01 7.29 22.41
C LEU A 738 26.68 8.21 21.39
N ASN A 739 25.88 8.87 20.55
CA ASN A 739 26.38 9.53 19.34
C ASN A 739 26.82 11.00 19.52
N GLN A 740 26.61 11.60 20.69
CA GLN A 740 26.96 12.98 21.06
C GLN A 740 26.24 14.09 20.23
N MET A 741 25.12 13.76 19.59
CA MET A 741 24.37 14.68 18.70
C MET A 741 22.99 15.04 19.26
N CYS A 742 22.95 15.95 20.23
CA CYS A 742 21.70 16.56 20.72
C CYS A 742 20.99 17.39 19.64
N THR A 743 19.71 17.73 19.87
CA THR A 743 18.88 18.50 18.93
C THR A 743 19.53 19.80 18.44
N LYS A 744 20.20 20.55 19.31
CA LYS A 744 20.89 21.81 18.93
C LYS A 744 21.98 21.56 17.90
N ASN A 745 22.80 20.52 18.09
CA ASN A 745 23.89 20.16 17.18
C ASN A 745 23.34 19.73 15.81
N LEU A 746 22.24 18.96 15.78
CA LEU A 746 21.59 18.57 14.54
C LEU A 746 20.97 19.77 13.81
N SER A 747 20.31 20.67 14.54
CA SER A 747 19.64 21.84 13.97
C SER A 747 20.63 22.82 13.31
N LEU A 748 21.79 23.04 13.92
CA LEU A 748 22.89 23.82 13.35
C LEU A 748 23.46 23.22 12.05
N LEU A 749 23.45 21.88 11.93
CA LEU A 749 23.95 21.17 10.74
C LEU A 749 22.92 21.06 9.61
N PHE A 750 21.62 20.97 9.95
CA PHE A 750 20.55 20.77 8.98
C PHE A 750 19.88 22.07 8.49
N ALA A 751 19.70 23.09 9.34
CA ALA A 751 19.07 24.35 8.92
C ALA A 751 19.70 24.99 7.65
N PRO A 752 21.04 25.02 7.45
CA PRO A 752 21.64 25.55 6.23
C PRO A 752 21.29 24.73 4.97
N SER A 753 21.01 23.43 5.13
CA SER A 753 20.63 22.55 4.01
C SER A 753 19.12 22.58 3.74
N LEU A 754 18.28 22.65 4.77
CA LEU A 754 16.82 22.57 4.63
C LEU A 754 16.18 23.90 4.21
N PHE A 755 16.74 25.03 4.64
CA PHE A 755 16.34 26.38 4.20
C PHE A 755 17.26 26.95 3.10
N GLN A 756 18.31 26.22 2.70
CA GLN A 756 19.31 26.63 1.69
C GLN A 756 19.98 27.99 1.98
N THR A 757 20.19 28.30 3.26
CA THR A 757 20.79 29.56 3.73
C THR A 757 22.32 29.48 3.83
N ASP A 758 22.96 30.65 4.06
CA ASP A 758 24.40 30.74 4.30
C ASP A 758 24.86 30.13 5.64
N GLY A 759 23.92 29.69 6.47
CA GLY A 759 24.13 29.09 7.78
C GLY A 759 24.14 30.05 8.97
N LYS A 760 23.86 31.34 8.77
CA LYS A 760 23.74 32.35 9.85
C LYS A 760 22.31 32.56 10.36
N GLY A 761 21.34 31.80 9.84
CA GLY A 761 19.92 31.94 10.15
C GLY A 761 19.54 31.43 11.54
N GLU A 762 19.56 32.30 12.56
CA GLU A 762 19.15 31.95 13.93
C GLU A 762 17.69 31.46 14.01
N HIS A 763 16.80 32.04 13.19
CA HIS A 763 15.38 31.67 13.15
C HIS A 763 15.23 30.27 12.53
N GLU A 764 15.94 30.02 11.44
CA GLU A 764 16.01 28.76 10.71
C GLU A 764 16.52 27.61 11.60
N VAL A 765 17.56 27.86 12.41
CA VAL A 765 18.05 26.89 13.42
C VAL A 765 17.00 26.64 14.50
N LYS A 766 16.36 27.70 15.04
CA LYS A 766 15.31 27.57 16.06
C LYS A 766 14.09 26.79 15.55
N ILE A 767 13.71 26.95 14.28
CA ILE A 767 12.62 26.18 13.66
C ILE A 767 12.97 24.69 13.63
N VAL A 768 14.15 24.31 13.13
CA VAL A 768 14.57 22.89 13.09
C VAL A 768 14.65 22.29 14.50
N GLU A 769 15.10 23.08 15.48
CA GLU A 769 15.18 22.70 16.89
C GLU A 769 13.80 22.44 17.51
N ASP A 770 12.86 23.40 17.37
CA ASP A 770 11.47 23.21 17.79
C ASP A 770 10.80 22.01 17.07
N LEU A 771 11.07 21.80 15.78
CA LEU A 771 10.46 20.71 15.01
C LEU A 771 10.96 19.32 15.46
N ILE A 772 12.27 19.18 15.75
CA ILE A 772 12.84 17.91 16.23
C ILE A 772 12.36 17.61 17.66
N ASP A 773 12.52 18.55 18.61
CA ASP A 773 12.19 18.31 20.03
C ASP A 773 10.72 17.98 20.24
N ASN A 774 9.84 18.53 19.40
CA ASN A 774 8.38 18.41 19.53
C ASN A 774 7.76 17.59 18.38
N TYR A 775 8.56 16.76 17.72
CA TYR A 775 8.17 15.92 16.58
C TYR A 775 6.83 15.18 16.77
N PRO A 776 6.57 14.47 17.89
CA PRO A 776 5.30 13.75 18.07
C PRO A 776 4.08 14.67 18.08
N TYR A 777 4.22 15.88 18.63
CA TYR A 777 3.14 16.87 18.68
C TYR A 777 2.92 17.54 17.32
N VAL A 778 3.99 17.97 16.65
CA VAL A 778 3.89 18.73 15.38
C VAL A 778 3.43 17.85 14.23
N PHE A 779 3.87 16.58 14.17
CA PHE A 779 3.49 15.64 13.12
C PHE A 779 2.38 14.66 13.53
N GLU A 780 1.73 14.93 14.68
CA GLU A 780 0.50 14.26 15.14
C GLU A 780 0.63 12.73 15.20
N ILE A 781 1.74 12.29 15.80
CA ILE A 781 2.10 10.89 15.97
C ILE A 781 1.34 10.29 17.16
N ASP A 782 0.70 9.14 16.95
CA ASP A 782 0.00 8.42 18.01
C ASP A 782 0.94 7.80 19.06
N GLU A 783 0.37 7.44 20.21
CA GLU A 783 1.13 6.87 21.33
C GLU A 783 1.68 5.46 21.03
N GLU A 784 1.11 4.70 20.07
CA GLU A 784 1.62 3.38 19.68
C GLU A 784 2.91 3.51 18.86
N HIS A 785 2.94 4.41 17.87
CA HIS A 785 4.14 4.74 17.12
C HIS A 785 5.18 5.46 17.98
N GLN A 786 4.78 6.36 18.90
CA GLN A 786 5.75 6.97 19.81
C GLN A 786 6.37 5.93 20.76
N THR A 787 5.57 5.05 21.37
CA THR A 787 6.12 3.99 22.24
C THR A 787 6.95 2.98 21.46
N GLN A 788 6.63 2.69 20.19
CA GLN A 788 7.52 1.92 19.31
C GLN A 788 8.87 2.63 19.11
N ILE A 789 8.90 3.94 18.88
CA ILE A 789 10.15 4.72 18.74
C ILE A 789 10.97 4.72 20.03
N ASP A 790 10.35 4.96 21.18
CA ASP A 790 11.04 4.98 22.47
C ASP A 790 11.55 3.56 22.85
N LEU A 791 10.87 2.48 22.40
CA LEU A 791 11.36 1.10 22.48
C LEU A 791 12.53 0.81 21.51
N GLU A 792 12.46 1.26 20.25
CA GLU A 792 13.55 1.16 19.27
C GLU A 792 14.83 1.83 19.82
N VAL A 793 14.71 3.05 20.34
CA VAL A 793 15.79 3.80 21.01
C VAL A 793 16.31 3.04 22.22
N SER A 794 15.43 2.56 23.11
CA SER A 794 15.82 1.83 24.32
C SER A 794 16.63 0.56 24.02
N LEU A 795 16.28 -0.15 22.94
CA LEU A 795 17.10 -1.26 22.43
C LEU A 795 18.45 -0.76 21.94
N ILE A 796 18.49 0.25 21.07
CA ILE A 796 19.75 0.80 20.52
C ILE A 796 20.71 1.31 21.61
N THR A 797 20.19 1.99 22.65
CA THR A 797 21.02 2.54 23.74
C THR A 797 21.48 1.49 24.75
N SER A 798 20.72 0.41 24.95
CA SER A 798 21.09 -0.71 25.83
C SER A 798 21.96 -1.78 25.15
N TRP A 799 21.92 -1.93 23.82
CA TRP A 799 22.64 -2.98 23.07
C TRP A 799 24.13 -2.66 22.83
N LYS A 800 24.81 -2.09 23.82
CA LYS A 800 26.17 -1.52 23.69
C LYS A 800 27.27 -2.52 23.30
N ASP A 801 27.02 -3.82 23.45
CA ASP A 801 27.95 -4.93 23.16
C ASP A 801 27.44 -5.94 22.10
N THR A 802 26.23 -5.76 21.53
CA THR A 802 25.59 -6.79 20.67
C THR A 802 25.66 -6.43 19.18
N GLN A 803 26.37 -7.24 18.38
CA GLN A 803 26.37 -7.06 16.92
C GLN A 803 24.98 -7.30 16.31
N LEU A 804 24.44 -6.27 15.66
CA LEU A 804 23.14 -6.31 14.95
C LEU A 804 23.14 -7.35 13.82
N SER A 805 21.95 -7.92 13.58
CA SER A 805 21.75 -8.88 12.49
C SER A 805 21.85 -8.22 11.11
N GLN A 806 22.49 -8.92 10.18
CA GLN A 806 22.50 -8.56 8.78
C GLN A 806 21.17 -8.98 8.14
N ALA A 807 20.79 -8.30 7.06
CA ALA A 807 19.58 -8.65 6.32
C ALA A 807 19.76 -10.01 5.64
N GLY A 808 18.92 -10.99 6.00
CA GLY A 808 19.00 -12.38 5.55
C GLY A 808 19.36 -13.39 6.64
N ASP A 809 19.68 -12.96 7.86
CA ASP A 809 19.90 -13.87 8.99
C ASP A 809 18.60 -14.57 9.42
N ILE A 810 18.56 -15.91 9.40
CA ILE A 810 17.41 -16.74 9.83
C ILE A 810 17.74 -17.49 11.13
N ILE A 811 16.73 -17.67 11.98
CA ILE A 811 16.84 -18.49 13.20
C ILE A 811 16.45 -19.94 12.88
N ILE A 812 17.33 -20.90 13.17
CA ILE A 812 17.19 -22.32 12.84
C ILE A 812 17.45 -23.17 14.09
N GLU A 813 16.65 -24.22 14.29
CA GLU A 813 16.91 -25.23 15.32
C GLU A 813 17.96 -26.24 14.82
N VAL A 814 19.03 -26.40 15.60
CA VAL A 814 20.11 -27.37 15.33
C VAL A 814 20.24 -28.31 16.50
N TYR A 815 20.14 -29.61 16.26
CA TYR A 815 20.12 -30.63 17.29
C TYR A 815 21.51 -31.23 17.52
N LEU A 816 21.91 -31.47 18.77
CA LEU A 816 23.16 -32.17 19.09
C LEU A 816 22.90 -33.68 19.28
N GLU A 817 23.51 -34.51 18.43
CA GLU A 817 23.38 -35.97 18.33
C GLU A 817 21.97 -36.51 17.97
N MET A 818 20.90 -36.02 18.61
CA MET A 818 19.53 -36.55 18.48
C MET A 818 18.46 -35.43 18.48
N LYS A 819 17.33 -35.67 17.78
CA LYS A 819 16.14 -34.78 17.74
C LYS A 819 15.33 -34.86 19.05
N ILE A 820 15.90 -34.31 20.13
CA ILE A 820 15.31 -34.24 21.48
C ILE A 820 15.29 -32.76 21.91
N PRO A 821 14.27 -32.25 22.63
CA PRO A 821 14.28 -30.88 23.18
C PRO A 821 15.55 -30.54 23.97
N ASP A 822 16.01 -31.44 24.84
CA ASP A 822 17.25 -31.27 25.63
C ASP A 822 18.52 -31.16 24.77
N CYS A 823 18.47 -31.61 23.52
CA CYS A 823 19.55 -31.54 22.53
C CYS A 823 19.40 -30.39 21.53
N CYS A 824 18.28 -29.67 21.52
CA CYS A 824 18.06 -28.55 20.61
C CYS A 824 18.92 -27.32 20.95
N ILE A 825 19.41 -26.62 19.93
CA ILE A 825 20.05 -25.32 20.03
C ILE A 825 19.42 -24.42 18.98
N THR A 826 18.69 -23.40 19.42
CA THR A 826 18.19 -22.35 18.55
C THR A 826 19.37 -21.44 18.17
N LEU A 827 19.82 -21.52 16.92
CA LEU A 827 20.95 -20.77 16.39
C LEU A 827 20.50 -19.75 15.35
N LYS A 828 21.34 -18.74 15.14
CA LYS A 828 21.13 -17.67 14.16
C LYS A 828 22.13 -17.87 13.01
N VAL A 829 21.61 -18.22 11.84
CA VAL A 829 22.37 -18.60 10.64
C VAL A 829 22.33 -17.45 9.62
N SER A 830 23.49 -16.94 9.24
CA SER A 830 23.60 -15.92 8.19
C SER A 830 23.67 -16.55 6.79
N PRO A 831 23.40 -15.79 5.70
CA PRO A 831 23.59 -16.28 4.33
C PRO A 831 25.04 -16.70 4.03
N THR A 832 26.00 -16.16 4.77
CA THR A 832 27.43 -16.49 4.65
C THR A 832 27.86 -17.70 5.48
N MET A 833 27.04 -18.20 6.40
CA MET A 833 27.46 -19.22 7.38
C MET A 833 27.72 -20.58 6.73
N CYS A 834 28.92 -21.10 6.95
CA CYS A 834 29.38 -22.43 6.55
C CYS A 834 28.99 -23.51 7.56
N ALA A 835 28.83 -24.76 7.11
CA ALA A 835 28.54 -25.90 7.98
C ALA A 835 29.62 -26.13 9.07
N GLU A 836 30.88 -25.80 8.80
CA GLU A 836 31.98 -25.81 9.78
C GLU A 836 31.79 -24.79 10.90
N GLU A 837 31.38 -23.56 10.56
CA GLU A 837 31.15 -22.47 11.51
C GLU A 837 29.98 -22.82 12.45
N LEU A 838 28.88 -23.31 11.87
CA LEU A 838 27.72 -23.83 12.62
C LEU A 838 28.12 -24.96 13.57
N THR A 839 28.90 -25.95 13.08
CA THR A 839 29.35 -27.09 13.89
C THR A 839 30.19 -26.63 15.08
N ASN A 840 31.11 -25.68 14.87
CA ASN A 840 31.91 -25.10 15.95
C ASN A 840 31.06 -24.31 16.95
N GLN A 841 30.09 -23.51 16.49
CA GLN A 841 29.19 -22.74 17.35
C GLN A 841 28.27 -23.63 18.22
N VAL A 842 27.72 -24.71 17.64
CA VAL A 842 26.95 -25.75 18.36
C VAL A 842 27.76 -26.32 19.53
N LEU A 843 29.00 -26.73 19.25
CA LEU A 843 29.86 -27.40 20.24
C LEU A 843 30.33 -26.43 21.33
N TYR A 844 30.59 -25.17 20.98
CA TYR A 844 30.91 -24.09 21.92
C TYR A 844 29.74 -23.82 22.88
N MET A 845 28.53 -23.62 22.35
CA MET A 845 27.34 -23.36 23.18
C MET A 845 26.92 -24.53 24.08
N ARG A 846 27.40 -25.75 23.80
CA ARG A 846 27.20 -26.94 24.65
C ARG A 846 28.42 -27.31 25.49
N ASN A 847 29.45 -26.47 25.55
CA ASN A 847 30.68 -26.68 26.33
C ASN A 847 31.35 -28.06 26.07
N VAL A 848 31.29 -28.56 24.84
CA VAL A 848 31.83 -29.89 24.49
C VAL A 848 33.38 -29.82 24.49
N PRO A 849 34.08 -30.54 25.38
CA PRO A 849 35.52 -30.33 25.61
C PRO A 849 36.40 -30.79 24.44
N ASP A 850 37.51 -30.10 24.21
CA ASP A 850 38.45 -30.31 23.09
C ASP A 850 39.17 -31.69 23.10
N GLY A 851 39.06 -32.46 24.18
CA GLY A 851 39.74 -33.74 24.36
C GLY A 851 39.08 -34.94 23.66
N ASP A 852 37.87 -34.81 23.11
CA ASP A 852 37.16 -35.97 22.55
C ASP A 852 37.83 -36.52 21.28
N LYS A 853 37.89 -37.85 21.16
CA LYS A 853 38.62 -38.54 20.08
C LYS A 853 37.82 -38.66 18.78
N ASN A 854 36.71 -37.94 18.64
CA ASN A 854 35.79 -38.01 17.52
C ASN A 854 35.91 -36.79 16.59
N ALA A 855 35.54 -36.94 15.32
CA ALA A 855 35.25 -35.80 14.45
C ALA A 855 33.78 -35.39 14.65
N TRP A 856 33.44 -34.12 14.42
CA TRP A 856 32.06 -33.63 14.48
C TRP A 856 31.70 -32.98 13.14
N MET A 857 30.49 -33.25 12.63
CA MET A 857 29.97 -32.63 11.41
C MET A 857 28.48 -32.33 11.54
N THR A 858 28.00 -31.33 10.79
CA THR A 858 26.56 -31.06 10.60
C THR A 858 25.98 -31.98 9.53
N PHE A 859 24.79 -32.52 9.78
CA PHE A 859 24.01 -33.32 8.85
C PHE A 859 22.66 -32.64 8.57
N GLU A 860 22.23 -32.68 7.31
CA GLU A 860 20.85 -32.45 6.87
C GLU A 860 20.07 -33.77 7.05
N ALA A 861 19.11 -33.79 7.97
CA ALA A 861 18.23 -34.95 8.19
C ALA A 861 16.82 -34.66 7.65
N ILE A 862 16.23 -35.61 6.91
CA ILE A 862 14.88 -35.52 6.34
C ILE A 862 14.07 -36.79 6.63
N GLU A 863 12.74 -36.73 6.41
CA GLU A 863 11.80 -37.83 6.70
C GLU A 863 11.91 -38.34 8.15
N ASP A 864 12.05 -37.39 9.10
CA ASP A 864 12.31 -37.61 10.52
C ASP A 864 13.54 -38.49 10.82
N GLY A 865 14.63 -38.24 10.08
CA GLY A 865 15.92 -38.92 10.29
C GLY A 865 15.98 -40.33 9.71
N GLN A 866 15.10 -40.66 8.76
CA GLN A 866 15.26 -41.87 7.93
C GLN A 866 16.33 -41.71 6.85
N LEU A 867 16.66 -40.45 6.50
CA LEU A 867 17.62 -40.07 5.48
C LEU A 867 18.48 -38.91 6.02
N GLU A 868 19.80 -39.07 6.10
CA GLU A 868 20.73 -38.09 6.68
C GLU A 868 21.93 -37.85 5.77
N ARG A 869 22.15 -36.61 5.33
CA ARG A 869 23.28 -36.21 4.48
C ARG A 869 24.31 -35.41 5.29
N PRO A 870 25.58 -35.84 5.40
CA PRO A 870 26.63 -34.97 5.94
C PRO A 870 26.84 -33.76 5.01
N LEU A 871 26.86 -32.56 5.58
CA LEU A 871 27.16 -31.34 4.84
C LEU A 871 28.68 -31.16 4.70
N HIS A 872 29.13 -30.66 3.55
CA HIS A 872 30.56 -30.35 3.36
C HIS A 872 30.95 -29.11 4.20
N PRO A 873 32.13 -29.05 4.85
CA PRO A 873 32.51 -27.95 5.75
C PRO A 873 32.28 -26.53 5.19
N LYS A 874 32.51 -26.32 3.89
CA LYS A 874 32.33 -25.03 3.18
C LYS A 874 30.91 -24.78 2.64
N GLU A 875 30.01 -25.76 2.74
CA GLU A 875 28.62 -25.67 2.25
C GLU A 875 27.82 -24.64 3.06
N LYS A 876 27.04 -23.79 2.39
CA LYS A 876 26.26 -22.74 3.04
C LYS A 876 25.00 -23.33 3.68
N VAL A 877 24.88 -23.16 5.00
CA VAL A 877 23.81 -23.77 5.79
C VAL A 877 22.44 -23.23 5.38
N LEU A 878 22.35 -21.91 5.15
CA LEU A 878 21.10 -21.25 4.80
C LEU A 878 20.55 -21.71 3.43
N GLU A 879 21.42 -21.87 2.44
CA GLU A 879 21.04 -22.34 1.10
C GLU A 879 20.40 -23.74 1.16
N GLN A 880 20.92 -24.64 2.00
CA GLN A 880 20.33 -25.98 2.16
C GLN A 880 19.02 -25.96 2.94
N ALA A 881 18.90 -25.13 3.99
CA ALA A 881 17.66 -25.00 4.74
C ALA A 881 16.51 -24.42 3.88
N LEU A 882 16.81 -23.49 2.96
CA LEU A 882 15.84 -22.92 2.03
C LEU A 882 15.31 -23.96 1.02
N MET A 883 16.11 -24.97 0.65
CA MET A 883 15.65 -26.07 -0.22
C MET A 883 14.57 -26.96 0.43
N TRP A 884 14.36 -26.89 1.73
CA TRP A 884 13.27 -27.63 2.37
C TRP A 884 11.89 -27.03 2.05
N CYS A 885 11.82 -25.74 1.72
CA CYS A 885 10.57 -25.08 1.33
C CYS A 885 9.98 -25.61 0.02
N THR A 886 10.76 -26.33 -0.81
CA THR A 886 10.28 -27.01 -2.03
C THR A 886 9.95 -28.50 -1.80
N MET A 887 10.00 -28.99 -0.56
CA MET A 887 9.62 -30.36 -0.21
C MET A 887 8.13 -30.49 0.10
N ALA A 888 7.55 -31.67 -0.14
CA ALA A 888 6.14 -31.96 0.17
C ALA A 888 5.82 -31.97 1.68
N ASP A 889 6.82 -32.20 2.53
CA ASP A 889 6.74 -32.00 3.97
C ASP A 889 8.06 -31.38 4.49
N PRO A 890 8.13 -30.03 4.56
CA PRO A 890 9.28 -29.31 5.11
C PRO A 890 9.49 -29.56 6.62
N SER A 891 8.46 -29.97 7.36
CA SER A 891 8.55 -30.17 8.82
C SER A 891 9.31 -31.44 9.22
N SER A 892 9.44 -32.38 8.29
CA SER A 892 10.24 -33.59 8.42
C SER A 892 11.77 -33.34 8.37
N ALA A 893 12.20 -32.13 7.98
CA ALA A 893 13.60 -31.75 7.78
C ALA A 893 14.19 -30.96 8.96
N TYR A 894 15.46 -31.20 9.29
CA TYR A 894 16.19 -30.54 10.39
C TYR A 894 17.71 -30.67 10.26
N LEU A 895 18.46 -29.81 10.98
CA LEU A 895 19.91 -29.94 11.11
C LEU A 895 20.28 -30.69 12.39
N VAL A 896 21.27 -31.57 12.30
CA VAL A 896 21.81 -32.30 13.46
C VAL A 896 23.34 -32.42 13.41
N VAL A 897 24.02 -32.04 14.47
CA VAL A 897 25.48 -32.16 14.63
C VAL A 897 25.80 -33.50 15.30
N LYS A 898 26.60 -34.35 14.65
CA LYS A 898 26.90 -35.70 15.12
C LYS A 898 28.40 -36.02 15.15
N LYS A 899 28.77 -36.94 16.03
CA LYS A 899 30.09 -37.58 16.06
C LYS A 899 30.27 -38.49 14.84
N VAL A 900 31.48 -38.49 14.28
CA VAL A 900 31.91 -39.38 13.19
C VAL A 900 33.25 -40.02 13.58
N PRO A 901 33.45 -41.35 13.40
CA PRO A 901 34.69 -42.02 13.79
C PRO A 901 35.90 -41.47 13.04
N LYS A 902 37.02 -41.23 13.73
CA LYS A 902 38.22 -40.62 13.11
C LYS A 902 38.84 -41.45 11.99
N GLY A 903 38.66 -42.78 11.96
CA GLY A 903 39.14 -43.62 10.85
C GLY A 903 38.44 -43.37 9.51
N GLU A 904 37.18 -42.92 9.55
CA GLU A 904 36.33 -42.69 8.38
C GLU A 904 36.21 -41.19 8.09
N GLY A 905 35.89 -40.38 9.11
CA GLY A 905 35.73 -38.93 8.99
C GLY A 905 36.98 -38.16 8.56
N ILE A 906 38.18 -38.60 8.94
CA ILE A 906 39.43 -37.95 8.47
C ILE A 906 39.64 -38.19 6.97
N ASN A 907 39.22 -39.35 6.45
CA ASN A 907 39.36 -39.65 5.02
C ASN A 907 38.42 -38.82 4.15
N ILE A 908 37.29 -38.32 4.65
CA ILE A 908 36.40 -37.39 3.92
C ILE A 908 37.11 -36.05 3.62
N LEU A 909 38.12 -35.67 4.41
CA LEU A 909 38.68 -34.32 4.46
C LEU A 909 40.18 -34.24 4.08
N THR A 910 40.82 -35.35 3.73
CA THR A 910 42.23 -35.38 3.32
C THR A 910 42.39 -35.32 1.79
N SER A 911 42.92 -34.19 1.33
CA SER A 911 43.11 -33.83 -0.08
C SER A 911 44.33 -34.51 -0.73
N TYR A 912 44.24 -35.80 -1.00
CA TYR A 912 45.12 -36.47 -1.96
C TYR A 912 44.42 -36.64 -3.31
N LYS A 913 44.98 -36.02 -4.36
CA LYS A 913 44.55 -36.24 -5.75
C LYS A 913 44.94 -37.64 -6.22
N SER A 914 44.08 -38.61 -5.91
CA SER A 914 43.95 -39.86 -6.66
C SER A 914 42.73 -39.74 -7.56
N GLU A 915 42.76 -40.38 -8.73
CA GLU A 915 41.53 -40.72 -9.43
C GLU A 915 40.65 -41.56 -8.49
N VAL A 916 39.41 -41.14 -8.24
CA VAL A 916 38.51 -41.78 -7.26
C VAL A 916 37.86 -43.01 -7.89
N MET A 917 38.66 -44.04 -8.17
CA MET A 917 38.19 -45.28 -8.78
C MET A 917 37.75 -46.31 -7.73
N LYS A 918 36.59 -46.06 -7.10
CA LYS A 918 35.95 -47.03 -6.21
C LYS A 918 35.12 -48.02 -7.03
N ILE A 919 35.37 -49.32 -6.89
CA ILE A 919 34.53 -50.40 -7.47
C ILE A 919 34.04 -51.30 -6.33
N GLY A 920 32.77 -51.72 -6.36
CA GLY A 920 32.23 -52.66 -5.40
C GLY A 920 30.88 -53.24 -5.81
N LEU A 921 30.32 -54.11 -4.98
CA LEU A 921 29.08 -54.82 -5.23
C LEU A 921 28.02 -54.29 -4.26
N LEU A 922 26.92 -53.73 -4.79
CA LEU A 922 25.86 -53.12 -3.99
C LEU A 922 24.51 -53.76 -4.34
N ARG A 923 23.63 -53.89 -3.34
CA ARG A 923 22.24 -54.31 -3.56
C ARG A 923 21.41 -53.07 -3.86
N CYS A 924 20.90 -52.96 -5.08
CA CYS A 924 20.28 -51.75 -5.60
C CYS A 924 18.80 -51.93 -5.92
N ARG A 925 18.02 -50.86 -5.77
CA ARG A 925 16.64 -50.71 -6.27
C ARG A 925 16.49 -49.31 -6.88
N GLU A 926 15.85 -49.21 -8.04
CA GLU A 926 15.60 -47.96 -8.76
C GLU A 926 14.11 -47.63 -8.71
N GLU A 927 13.77 -46.35 -8.57
CA GLU A 927 12.40 -45.85 -8.57
C GLU A 927 12.32 -44.54 -9.39
N PRO A 928 11.49 -44.47 -10.46
CA PRO A 928 10.72 -45.58 -11.05
C PRO A 928 11.63 -46.64 -11.69
N PRO A 929 11.27 -47.94 -11.62
CA PRO A 929 12.12 -49.04 -12.09
C PRO A 929 12.19 -49.08 -13.62
N LYS A 930 13.23 -48.48 -14.20
CA LYS A 930 13.44 -48.43 -15.66
C LYS A 930 14.41 -49.51 -16.15
N LEU A 931 15.41 -49.88 -15.34
CA LEU A 931 16.40 -50.92 -15.68
C LEU A 931 16.33 -52.16 -14.76
N LEU A 932 16.00 -51.96 -13.48
CA LEU A 932 15.91 -53.03 -12.49
C LEU A 932 14.48 -53.57 -12.42
N GLN A 933 14.23 -54.68 -13.11
CA GLN A 933 12.89 -55.30 -13.13
C GLN A 933 12.49 -55.83 -11.74
N GLY A 934 11.34 -55.34 -11.25
CA GLY A 934 10.72 -55.79 -9.99
C GLY A 934 11.12 -54.96 -8.76
N THR A 935 10.28 -55.01 -7.72
CA THR A 935 10.40 -54.19 -6.50
C THR A 935 11.42 -54.70 -5.46
N ARG A 936 12.22 -55.71 -5.83
CA ARG A 936 13.23 -56.34 -4.95
C ARG A 936 14.61 -55.79 -5.26
N PHE A 937 15.45 -55.65 -4.23
CA PHE A 937 16.83 -55.24 -4.38
C PHE A 937 17.64 -56.29 -5.15
N GLN A 938 18.36 -55.86 -6.19
CA GLN A 938 19.22 -56.71 -7.02
C GLN A 938 20.70 -56.44 -6.74
N GLU A 939 21.52 -57.48 -6.68
CA GLU A 939 22.96 -57.33 -6.45
C GLU A 939 23.69 -56.99 -7.75
N ARG A 940 24.34 -55.82 -7.83
CA ARG A 940 24.97 -55.27 -9.05
C ARG A 940 26.33 -54.64 -8.75
N THR A 941 27.21 -54.58 -9.75
CA THR A 941 28.53 -53.93 -9.60
C THR A 941 28.40 -52.44 -9.90
N PHE A 942 28.91 -51.59 -9.02
CA PHE A 942 29.00 -50.15 -9.24
C PHE A 942 30.46 -49.70 -9.27
N GLN A 943 30.75 -48.67 -10.07
CA GLN A 943 32.04 -48.00 -10.16
C GLN A 943 31.86 -46.49 -10.06
N ILE A 944 32.64 -45.80 -9.23
CA ILE A 944 32.86 -44.36 -9.35
C ILE A 944 34.06 -44.15 -10.27
N ARG A 945 33.94 -43.22 -11.23
CA ARG A 945 35.03 -42.74 -12.10
C ARG A 945 34.63 -41.40 -12.71
N ASP A 946 35.57 -40.49 -12.95
CA ASP A 946 35.33 -39.25 -13.71
C ASP A 946 34.18 -38.36 -13.15
N HIS A 947 34.02 -38.30 -11.82
CA HIS A 947 32.88 -37.66 -11.12
C HIS A 947 31.48 -38.24 -11.47
N LYS A 948 31.43 -39.45 -12.04
CA LYS A 948 30.21 -40.20 -12.31
C LYS A 948 30.12 -41.46 -11.46
N LEU A 949 28.89 -41.87 -11.17
CA LEU A 949 28.56 -43.24 -10.76
C LEU A 949 28.18 -44.04 -12.00
N LEU A 950 28.74 -45.24 -12.13
CA LEU A 950 28.57 -46.15 -13.25
C LEU A 950 27.97 -47.47 -12.75
N LEU A 951 26.88 -47.93 -13.37
CA LEU A 951 26.36 -49.29 -13.19
C LEU A 951 27.07 -50.21 -14.18
N LEU A 952 27.72 -51.26 -13.69
CA LEU A 952 28.39 -52.29 -14.48
C LEU A 952 27.59 -53.61 -14.42
N LYS A 953 27.49 -54.28 -15.58
CA LYS A 953 26.91 -55.62 -15.66
C LYS A 953 27.75 -56.64 -14.88
N ASP A 954 29.04 -56.69 -15.21
CA ASP A 954 30.04 -57.61 -14.66
C ASP A 954 31.32 -56.84 -14.30
N LYS A 955 32.11 -57.36 -13.34
CA LYS A 955 33.42 -56.80 -12.94
C LYS A 955 34.47 -56.68 -14.06
N LYS A 956 34.18 -57.22 -15.26
CA LYS A 956 35.04 -57.16 -16.45
C LYS A 956 34.44 -56.33 -17.61
N SER A 957 33.26 -55.70 -17.42
CA SER A 957 32.63 -54.90 -18.46
C SER A 957 33.31 -53.54 -18.61
N ILE A 958 33.73 -53.20 -19.83
CA ILE A 958 34.33 -51.89 -20.16
C ILE A 958 33.24 -50.83 -20.40
N LYS A 959 32.04 -51.23 -20.86
CA LYS A 959 30.87 -50.34 -20.99
C LYS A 959 29.99 -50.41 -19.73
N PRO A 960 29.53 -49.26 -19.21
CA PRO A 960 28.48 -49.23 -18.21
C PRO A 960 27.10 -49.47 -18.85
N GLU A 961 26.16 -50.01 -18.07
CA GLU A 961 24.74 -50.09 -18.44
C GLU A 961 24.02 -48.75 -18.24
N LYS A 962 24.48 -47.95 -17.27
CA LYS A 962 23.97 -46.61 -16.96
C LYS A 962 25.04 -45.78 -16.26
N GLU A 963 25.05 -44.48 -16.50
CA GLU A 963 25.89 -43.51 -15.79
C GLU A 963 25.05 -42.38 -15.20
N TRP A 964 25.52 -41.80 -14.08
CA TRP A 964 24.92 -40.66 -13.40
C TRP A 964 26.01 -39.66 -12.99
N SER A 965 25.80 -38.37 -13.21
CA SER A 965 26.70 -37.31 -12.72
C SER A 965 26.53 -37.12 -11.22
N LEU A 966 27.61 -37.23 -10.45
CA LEU A 966 27.55 -37.06 -8.98
C LEU A 966 27.40 -35.59 -8.57
N LYS A 967 27.81 -34.64 -9.42
CA LYS A 967 27.68 -33.19 -9.17
C LYS A 967 26.23 -32.69 -9.19
N SER A 968 25.29 -33.50 -9.71
CA SER A 968 23.86 -33.19 -9.80
C SER A 968 22.99 -34.19 -9.02
N MET A 969 23.49 -34.70 -7.89
CA MET A 969 22.78 -35.68 -7.05
C MET A 969 22.95 -35.37 -5.56
N LYS A 970 21.86 -35.46 -4.79
CA LYS A 970 21.95 -35.49 -3.31
C LYS A 970 22.04 -36.94 -2.84
N ILE A 971 22.92 -37.19 -1.87
CA ILE A 971 23.24 -38.54 -1.36
C ILE A 971 22.98 -38.54 0.14
N TYR A 972 21.98 -39.32 0.57
CA TYR A 972 21.57 -39.42 1.96
C TYR A 972 21.92 -40.81 2.50
N ILE A 973 22.54 -40.88 3.67
CA ILE A 973 22.71 -42.11 4.45
C ILE A 973 21.33 -42.55 4.94
N GLY A 974 21.02 -43.84 4.84
CA GLY A 974 19.71 -44.41 5.15
C GLY A 974 18.86 -44.71 3.92
N ILE A 975 17.79 -45.49 4.16
CA ILE A 975 16.80 -45.93 3.16
C ILE A 975 15.43 -45.94 3.85
N ARG A 976 14.41 -45.42 3.16
CA ARG A 976 13.02 -45.36 3.66
C ARG A 976 12.55 -46.71 4.19
N ARG A 977 12.03 -46.75 5.42
CA ARG A 977 11.58 -48.00 6.09
C ARG A 977 10.54 -48.79 5.28
N LYS A 978 9.71 -48.10 4.51
CA LYS A 978 8.69 -48.68 3.60
C LYS A 978 9.27 -49.65 2.55
N LEU A 979 10.55 -49.53 2.19
CA LEU A 979 11.15 -50.27 1.07
C LEU A 979 11.66 -51.67 1.43
N LYS A 980 11.70 -52.05 2.73
CA LYS A 980 12.20 -53.35 3.24
C LYS A 980 13.61 -53.69 2.71
N ALA A 981 14.58 -52.82 3.01
CA ALA A 981 15.98 -52.97 2.61
C ALA A 981 16.62 -54.27 3.16
N PRO A 982 17.49 -54.98 2.39
CA PRO A 982 18.18 -56.20 2.85
C PRO A 982 19.17 -56.01 4.01
N SER A 983 19.58 -54.77 4.31
CA SER A 983 20.42 -54.40 5.45
C SER A 983 20.02 -53.01 5.93
N ARG A 984 20.45 -52.64 7.14
CA ARG A 984 20.31 -51.27 7.67
C ARG A 984 21.40 -50.32 7.18
N TRP A 985 22.41 -50.85 6.47
CA TRP A 985 23.57 -50.13 5.98
C TRP A 985 23.36 -49.81 4.51
N GLY A 986 23.04 -48.55 4.20
CA GLY A 986 22.73 -48.14 2.84
C GLY A 986 22.50 -46.65 2.73
N PHE A 987 22.32 -46.20 1.51
CA PHE A 987 22.15 -44.79 1.16
C PHE A 987 21.20 -44.65 -0.02
N THR A 988 20.52 -43.51 -0.06
CA THR A 988 19.59 -43.11 -1.10
C THR A 988 20.23 -41.99 -1.92
N VAL A 989 20.46 -42.26 -3.21
CA VAL A 989 20.93 -41.28 -4.19
C VAL A 989 19.72 -40.73 -4.91
N MET A 990 19.54 -39.40 -4.90
CA MET A 990 18.39 -38.72 -5.49
C MET A 990 18.81 -37.69 -6.54
N SER A 991 18.07 -37.66 -7.64
CA SER A 991 17.99 -36.54 -8.59
C SER A 991 16.52 -36.28 -8.96
N ASP A 992 16.25 -35.15 -9.61
CA ASP A 992 14.91 -34.61 -9.86
C ASP A 992 13.96 -35.56 -10.63
N LYS A 993 14.51 -36.56 -11.32
CA LYS A 993 13.75 -37.54 -12.13
C LYS A 993 13.96 -39.02 -11.73
N HIS A 994 14.81 -39.32 -10.73
CA HIS A 994 15.14 -40.71 -10.32
C HIS A 994 15.60 -40.83 -8.85
N GLN A 995 15.21 -41.91 -8.18
CA GLN A 995 15.74 -42.31 -6.86
C GLN A 995 16.38 -43.71 -6.95
N LEU A 996 17.58 -43.85 -6.38
CA LEU A 996 18.37 -45.08 -6.38
C LEU A 996 18.75 -45.44 -4.94
N PHE A 997 18.23 -46.56 -4.45
CA PHE A 997 18.44 -47.08 -3.10
C PHE A 997 19.54 -48.14 -3.13
N LEU A 998 20.62 -47.95 -2.37
CA LEU A 998 21.83 -48.77 -2.41
C LEU A 998 22.18 -49.31 -1.03
N CYS A 999 22.22 -50.63 -0.86
CA CYS A 999 22.57 -51.30 0.39
C CYS A 999 23.96 -51.92 0.32
N CYS A 1000 24.72 -51.73 1.40
CA CYS A 1000 26.02 -52.34 1.70
C CYS A 1000 25.84 -53.57 2.61
N SER A 1001 26.90 -54.38 2.70
CA SER A 1001 26.99 -55.51 3.64
C SER A 1001 27.25 -55.07 5.08
N SER A 1002 27.98 -53.97 5.28
CA SER A 1002 28.47 -53.52 6.59
C SER A 1002 28.51 -51.99 6.71
N GLU A 1003 28.65 -51.51 7.95
CA GLU A 1003 28.78 -50.09 8.29
C GLU A 1003 30.06 -49.46 7.71
N ALA A 1004 31.20 -50.16 7.82
CA ALA A 1004 32.47 -49.69 7.26
C ALA A 1004 32.44 -49.61 5.72
N GLU A 1005 31.77 -50.55 5.05
CA GLU A 1005 31.55 -50.46 3.60
C GLU A 1005 30.67 -49.26 3.24
N MET A 1006 29.63 -48.98 4.02
CA MET A 1006 28.76 -47.81 3.84
C MET A 1006 29.56 -46.49 3.97
N TRP A 1007 30.41 -46.36 5.00
CA TRP A 1007 31.25 -45.17 5.19
C TRP A 1007 32.34 -45.00 4.12
N ASP A 1008 32.95 -46.08 3.65
CA ASP A 1008 33.92 -46.05 2.55
C ASP A 1008 33.27 -45.62 1.22
N TRP A 1009 32.04 -46.08 0.94
CA TRP A 1009 31.24 -45.57 -0.18
C TRP A 1009 30.87 -44.10 -0.01
N VAL A 1010 30.31 -43.68 1.13
CA VAL A 1010 29.97 -42.27 1.42
C VAL A 1010 31.19 -41.36 1.26
N THR A 1011 32.35 -41.78 1.78
CA THR A 1011 33.62 -41.05 1.62
C THR A 1011 34.04 -40.94 0.16
N SER A 1012 33.90 -42.02 -0.62
CA SER A 1012 34.18 -42.02 -2.06
C SER A 1012 33.25 -41.09 -2.84
N PHE A 1013 31.96 -41.02 -2.47
CA PHE A 1013 31.00 -40.08 -3.06
C PHE A 1013 31.32 -38.63 -2.75
N LEU A 1014 31.56 -38.27 -1.48
CA LEU A 1014 31.88 -36.90 -1.08
C LEU A 1014 33.15 -36.38 -1.76
N LYS A 1015 34.17 -37.24 -1.95
CA LYS A 1015 35.36 -36.93 -2.77
C LYS A 1015 35.05 -36.72 -4.25
N ALA A 1016 34.15 -37.50 -4.82
CA ALA A 1016 33.77 -37.36 -6.22
C ALA A 1016 32.85 -36.15 -6.49
N GLN A 1017 32.24 -35.57 -5.46
CA GLN A 1017 31.39 -34.38 -5.56
C GLN A 1017 32.15 -33.05 -5.42
N ASN A 1018 33.29 -33.02 -4.73
CA ASN A 1018 34.01 -31.80 -4.39
C ASN A 1018 35.42 -31.76 -5.05
N ASP A 1019 35.68 -30.76 -5.90
CA ASP A 1019 36.95 -30.62 -6.66
C ASP A 1019 38.09 -29.93 -5.89
N ASP A 1020 37.84 -29.48 -4.66
CA ASP A 1020 38.68 -28.53 -3.93
C ASP A 1020 40.03 -29.16 -3.48
N PRO A 1021 41.18 -28.62 -3.92
CA PRO A 1021 42.49 -29.21 -3.63
C PRO A 1021 43.04 -28.91 -2.24
N GLY A 1022 42.39 -28.05 -1.44
CA GLY A 1022 42.84 -27.69 -0.09
C GLY A 1022 42.13 -28.49 1.00
N PRO A 1023 42.84 -29.06 1.99
CA PRO A 1023 42.19 -29.72 3.12
C PRO A 1023 41.44 -28.67 3.97
N PRO A 1024 40.14 -28.84 4.28
CA PRO A 1024 39.44 -27.94 5.18
C PRO A 1024 40.09 -28.02 6.57
N VAL A 1025 40.55 -26.87 7.06
CA VAL A 1025 41.31 -26.78 8.30
C VAL A 1025 40.33 -26.77 9.47
N LEU A 1026 39.89 -27.97 9.89
CA LEU A 1026 39.13 -28.23 11.13
C LEU A 1026 39.96 -27.90 12.39
N ARG A 1027 40.42 -26.65 12.50
CA ARG A 1027 40.79 -26.02 13.76
C ARG A 1027 39.50 -25.44 14.32
N ARG A 1028 39.14 -25.83 15.54
CA ARG A 1028 38.38 -24.90 16.38
C ARG A 1028 39.15 -23.58 16.40
N HIS A 1029 38.48 -22.50 16.02
CA HIS A 1029 39.04 -21.16 16.18
C HIS A 1029 39.48 -20.97 17.63
N SER A 1030 40.63 -20.33 17.83
CA SER A 1030 41.15 -20.10 19.17
C SER A 1030 40.13 -19.30 19.98
N SER A 1031 40.10 -19.49 21.30
CA SER A 1031 39.26 -18.65 22.18
C SER A 1031 39.58 -17.16 22.01
N SER A 1032 40.79 -16.80 21.57
CA SER A 1032 41.16 -15.44 21.14
C SER A 1032 40.34 -14.91 19.97
N ASP A 1033 40.02 -15.76 19.00
CA ASP A 1033 39.35 -15.36 17.75
C ASP A 1033 37.85 -15.16 18.02
N ILE A 1034 37.27 -16.09 18.79
CA ILE A 1034 35.86 -16.08 19.23
C ILE A 1034 35.62 -14.96 20.27
N SER A 1035 36.63 -14.55 21.05
CA SER A 1035 36.50 -13.54 22.12
C SER A 1035 35.95 -12.18 21.68
N LYS A 1036 35.97 -11.87 20.37
CA LYS A 1036 35.43 -10.63 19.79
C LYS A 1036 33.91 -10.68 19.52
N GLN A 1037 33.27 -11.83 19.67
CA GLN A 1037 31.80 -11.98 19.57
C GLN A 1037 31.21 -12.48 20.89
N LYS A 1038 31.14 -11.58 21.88
CA LYS A 1038 30.26 -11.76 23.05
C LYS A 1038 28.81 -11.55 22.64
N PHE A 1039 28.15 -12.59 22.14
CA PHE A 1039 26.70 -12.59 22.04
C PHE A 1039 26.09 -12.53 23.44
N GLY A 1040 25.35 -11.45 23.74
CA GLY A 1040 24.63 -11.32 25.00
C GLY A 1040 23.56 -12.40 25.15
N THR A 1041 23.74 -13.30 26.10
CA THR A 1041 22.79 -14.39 26.38
C THR A 1041 21.54 -13.86 27.08
N MET A 1042 20.54 -13.46 26.31
CA MET A 1042 19.18 -13.27 26.82
C MET A 1042 18.46 -14.64 26.89
N PRO A 1043 17.63 -14.92 27.91
CA PRO A 1043 16.98 -16.24 28.05
C PRO A 1043 16.04 -16.54 26.88
N LEU A 1044 16.28 -17.67 26.19
CA LEU A 1044 15.39 -18.17 25.14
C LEU A 1044 14.19 -18.87 25.78
N VAL A 1045 13.01 -18.27 25.66
CA VAL A 1045 11.75 -18.88 26.10
C VAL A 1045 11.31 -19.93 25.08
N PRO A 1046 11.00 -21.19 25.47
CA PRO A 1046 10.58 -22.23 24.54
C PRO A 1046 9.30 -21.89 23.76
N ILE A 1047 9.24 -22.29 22.49
CA ILE A 1047 8.09 -22.04 21.61
C ILE A 1047 6.91 -23.02 21.88
N ARG A 1048 7.02 -23.92 22.88
CA ARG A 1048 5.93 -24.82 23.33
C ARG A 1048 5.90 -24.97 24.86
N GLY A 1049 4.73 -24.71 25.46
CA GLY A 1049 4.39 -24.92 26.89
C GLY A 1049 4.79 -23.75 27.81
N ASP A 1050 3.92 -23.05 28.53
CA ASP A 1050 2.68 -23.46 29.23
C ASP A 1050 1.69 -22.26 29.34
N GLU A 1051 0.38 -22.49 29.26
CA GLU A 1051 -0.65 -21.43 29.07
C GLU A 1051 -1.08 -20.70 30.36
N ARG A 1052 -0.21 -20.67 31.38
CA ARG A 1052 -0.56 -20.19 32.74
C ARG A 1052 -0.05 -18.79 33.10
N ASN A 1053 0.68 -18.11 32.21
CA ASN A 1053 1.24 -16.77 32.45
C ASN A 1053 0.70 -15.72 31.45
N SER A 1054 -0.17 -14.83 31.92
CA SER A 1054 -0.84 -13.80 31.10
C SER A 1054 0.12 -12.75 30.51
N SER A 1055 1.25 -12.49 31.16
CA SER A 1055 2.30 -11.59 30.66
C SER A 1055 2.98 -12.12 29.40
N MET A 1056 3.21 -13.43 29.29
CA MET A 1056 3.88 -14.04 28.14
C MET A 1056 3.00 -14.10 26.88
N LEU A 1057 1.68 -14.08 27.03
CA LEU A 1057 0.74 -13.98 25.91
C LEU A 1057 0.91 -12.65 25.15
N SER A 1058 1.07 -11.54 25.87
CA SER A 1058 1.31 -10.23 25.26
C SER A 1058 2.62 -10.19 24.48
N ALA A 1059 3.72 -10.68 25.07
CA ALA A 1059 5.03 -10.73 24.41
C ALA A 1059 5.01 -11.60 23.14
N ASN A 1060 4.38 -12.78 23.19
CA ASN A 1060 4.27 -13.68 22.03
C ASN A 1060 3.39 -13.11 20.91
N GLN A 1061 2.28 -12.42 21.23
CA GLN A 1061 1.46 -11.75 20.22
C GLN A 1061 2.22 -10.62 19.53
N THR A 1062 3.00 -9.83 20.28
CA THR A 1062 3.82 -8.73 19.73
C THR A 1062 4.97 -9.27 18.87
N LEU A 1063 5.65 -10.33 19.29
CA LEU A 1063 6.71 -10.96 18.50
C LEU A 1063 6.18 -11.61 17.20
N ARG A 1064 4.98 -12.21 17.22
CA ARG A 1064 4.33 -12.70 16.00
C ARG A 1064 4.01 -11.55 15.03
N LYS A 1065 3.37 -10.47 15.49
CA LYS A 1065 3.13 -9.26 14.67
C LYS A 1065 4.40 -8.67 14.06
N LEU A 1066 5.53 -8.70 14.78
CA LEU A 1066 6.84 -8.26 14.29
C LEU A 1066 7.46 -9.24 13.28
N HIS A 1067 7.29 -10.54 13.48
CA HIS A 1067 7.72 -11.58 12.54
C HIS A 1067 6.94 -11.45 11.22
N ASP A 1068 5.61 -11.33 11.29
CA ASP A 1068 4.75 -11.20 10.12
C ASP A 1068 5.08 -9.92 9.33
N ARG A 1069 5.26 -8.77 10.01
CA ARG A 1069 5.76 -7.53 9.37
C ARG A 1069 7.13 -7.71 8.70
N ARG A 1070 8.04 -8.52 9.26
CA ARG A 1070 9.35 -8.82 8.62
C ARG A 1070 9.21 -9.75 7.42
N SER A 1071 8.38 -10.79 7.49
CA SER A 1071 8.09 -11.66 6.34
C SER A 1071 7.56 -10.87 5.14
N HIS A 1072 6.66 -9.91 5.37
CA HIS A 1072 6.15 -9.02 4.32
C HIS A 1072 7.20 -8.04 3.75
N SER A 1073 8.33 -7.81 4.42
CA SER A 1073 9.43 -6.97 3.91
C SER A 1073 10.48 -7.72 3.07
N LEU A 1074 10.47 -9.06 3.07
CA LEU A 1074 11.53 -9.89 2.47
C LEU A 1074 11.16 -10.51 1.11
N TYR A 1075 9.97 -10.22 0.56
CA TYR A 1075 9.56 -10.66 -0.77
C TYR A 1075 10.27 -9.90 -1.91
N PHE A 1076 11.55 -10.21 -2.11
CA PHE A 1076 12.22 -10.11 -3.40
C PHE A 1076 12.11 -11.45 -4.12
N PRO A 1077 11.53 -11.53 -5.33
CA PRO A 1077 11.58 -12.76 -6.12
C PRO A 1077 13.01 -13.00 -6.62
N MET A 1078 13.67 -14.05 -6.12
CA MET A 1078 14.85 -14.59 -6.82
C MET A 1078 14.35 -15.26 -8.11
N LYS A 1079 14.84 -14.79 -9.27
CA LYS A 1079 14.49 -15.37 -10.58
C LYS A 1079 15.05 -16.80 -10.67
N MET A 1080 14.19 -17.80 -10.44
CA MET A 1080 14.48 -19.19 -10.80
C MET A 1080 14.53 -19.32 -12.33
N GLN A 1081 15.47 -20.10 -12.84
CA GLN A 1081 15.52 -20.44 -14.26
C GLN A 1081 14.54 -21.59 -14.53
N HIS A 1082 13.61 -21.39 -15.47
CA HIS A 1082 12.77 -22.46 -15.99
C HIS A 1082 13.45 -23.12 -17.19
N ASP A 1083 13.51 -24.44 -17.18
CA ASP A 1083 14.02 -25.24 -18.31
C ASP A 1083 13.14 -26.48 -18.52
N SER A 1084 12.82 -26.79 -19.79
CA SER A 1084 12.00 -27.92 -20.28
C SER A 1084 10.54 -28.08 -19.82
N PHE A 1085 9.61 -28.03 -20.79
CA PHE A 1085 8.26 -28.60 -20.71
C PHE A 1085 8.30 -30.14 -20.77
N GLU A 1086 7.29 -30.81 -20.20
CA GLU A 1086 6.79 -32.11 -20.69
C GLU A 1086 5.32 -32.30 -20.29
N GLU A 1087 4.46 -32.74 -21.21
CA GLU A 1087 3.01 -32.91 -21.00
C GLU A 1087 2.66 -34.28 -20.39
N ARG A 1088 1.53 -34.40 -19.66
CA ARG A 1088 0.52 -35.46 -19.89
C ARG A 1088 -0.75 -35.42 -19.02
N TRP A 1089 -1.87 -35.12 -19.70
CA TRP A 1089 -3.10 -35.94 -19.83
C TRP A 1089 -3.98 -36.26 -18.60
N GLU A 1090 -5.27 -35.96 -18.75
CA GLU A 1090 -6.41 -36.51 -17.99
C GLU A 1090 -6.77 -37.95 -18.46
N PRO A 1091 -7.63 -38.65 -17.70
CA PRO A 1091 -8.78 -39.31 -18.32
C PRO A 1091 -10.10 -39.12 -17.55
N SER A 1092 -11.22 -39.20 -18.27
CA SER A 1092 -12.60 -39.08 -17.76
C SER A 1092 -13.23 -40.43 -17.36
N ASP A 1093 -14.31 -40.42 -16.57
CA ASP A 1093 -15.66 -40.85 -17.03
C ASP A 1093 -16.74 -40.76 -15.91
N LEU A 1094 -18.00 -40.94 -16.33
CA LEU A 1094 -19.30 -40.64 -15.66
C LEU A 1094 -19.90 -41.87 -14.92
N PRO A 1095 -21.10 -41.87 -14.26
CA PRO A 1095 -22.22 -40.91 -14.36
C PRO A 1095 -23.03 -40.56 -13.07
N GLU A 1096 -24.06 -39.74 -13.29
CA GLU A 1096 -25.16 -39.28 -12.41
C GLU A 1096 -26.19 -40.39 -12.04
N PRO A 1097 -27.07 -40.22 -11.03
CA PRO A 1097 -28.34 -39.49 -11.23
C PRO A 1097 -28.89 -38.69 -10.02
N LEU A 1098 -29.98 -37.92 -10.26
CA LEU A 1098 -30.65 -37.02 -9.32
C LEU A 1098 -31.48 -37.70 -8.21
N TYR A 1099 -31.71 -36.97 -7.11
CA TYR A 1099 -33.06 -36.63 -6.64
C TYR A 1099 -33.05 -35.30 -5.85
N GLU A 1100 -34.20 -34.60 -5.80
CA GLU A 1100 -34.37 -33.33 -5.07
C GLU A 1100 -34.75 -33.55 -3.59
N GLU A 1101 -34.28 -32.67 -2.69
CA GLU A 1101 -35.13 -32.06 -1.64
C GLU A 1101 -34.46 -30.78 -1.06
N VAL A 1102 -35.23 -29.96 -0.32
CA VAL A 1102 -34.90 -28.54 -0.06
C VAL A 1102 -34.66 -28.26 1.43
N GLY A 1103 -33.54 -27.63 1.80
CA GLY A 1103 -33.31 -27.19 3.19
C GLY A 1103 -32.04 -26.35 3.46
N ASP A 1104 -32.23 -25.26 4.22
CA ASP A 1104 -31.28 -24.43 4.98
C ASP A 1104 -29.78 -24.34 4.59
N PHE A 1105 -29.38 -23.18 4.04
CA PHE A 1105 -27.97 -22.72 4.00
C PHE A 1105 -27.79 -21.26 4.46
N GLY A 1106 -28.34 -20.91 5.63
CA GLY A 1106 -28.36 -19.52 6.14
C GLY A 1106 -27.19 -19.06 7.01
N LEU A 1107 -26.33 -19.97 7.51
CA LEU A 1107 -25.48 -19.68 8.69
C LEU A 1107 -23.96 -19.74 8.50
N GLN A 1108 -23.44 -20.21 7.37
CA GLN A 1108 -21.99 -20.45 7.21
C GLN A 1108 -21.24 -19.31 6.50
N VAL A 1109 -21.92 -18.53 5.65
CA VAL A 1109 -21.31 -17.38 4.93
C VAL A 1109 -20.90 -16.23 5.86
N LEU A 1110 -21.68 -15.98 6.92
CA LEU A 1110 -21.46 -14.85 7.84
C LEU A 1110 -20.12 -14.90 8.59
N LYS A 1111 -19.54 -16.09 8.82
CA LYS A 1111 -18.24 -16.23 9.50
C LYS A 1111 -17.03 -15.89 8.61
N SER A 1112 -17.16 -15.99 7.29
CA SER A 1112 -16.07 -15.67 6.35
C SER A 1112 -15.99 -14.17 6.01
N LEU A 1113 -17.05 -13.40 6.31
CA LEU A 1113 -17.10 -11.96 6.05
C LEU A 1113 -16.54 -11.13 7.22
N GLU A 1114 -16.76 -11.55 8.48
CA GLU A 1114 -16.34 -10.78 9.67
C GLU A 1114 -14.80 -10.70 9.83
N THR A 1115 -14.02 -11.54 9.12
CA THR A 1115 -12.54 -11.52 9.12
C THR A 1115 -11.91 -10.65 8.03
N SER A 1116 -12.59 -10.41 6.90
CA SER A 1116 -12.01 -9.68 5.76
C SER A 1116 -12.10 -8.15 5.92
N PHE A 1117 -13.20 -7.65 6.51
CA PHE A 1117 -13.50 -6.22 6.64
C PHE A 1117 -12.75 -5.47 7.77
N ARG A 1118 -11.48 -5.82 8.05
CA ARG A 1118 -10.62 -5.10 9.02
C ARG A 1118 -9.27 -4.62 8.48
N SER A 1119 -9.02 -4.71 7.17
CA SER A 1119 -7.74 -4.32 6.56
C SER A 1119 -7.82 -3.31 5.40
N SER A 1120 -8.94 -2.60 5.21
CA SER A 1120 -9.04 -1.48 4.25
C SER A 1120 -10.27 -0.59 4.49
N ARG A 1121 -10.02 0.73 4.67
CA ARG A 1121 -10.90 1.93 4.48
C ARG A 1121 -10.51 3.06 5.45
N ILE A 1122 -9.41 3.77 5.15
CA ILE A 1122 -9.24 5.20 5.49
C ILE A 1122 -8.58 5.88 4.28
N THR A 1123 -9.41 6.45 3.42
CA THR A 1123 -9.03 7.42 2.38
C THR A 1123 -10.22 8.37 2.26
N GLU A 1124 -10.22 9.43 3.07
CA GLU A 1124 -11.24 10.46 3.01
C GLU A 1124 -11.03 11.33 1.76
N THR A 1125 -12.11 11.50 0.99
CA THR A 1125 -12.24 12.55 -0.02
C THR A 1125 -12.33 13.91 0.68
N LEU A 1126 -11.55 14.88 0.21
CA LEU A 1126 -11.72 16.29 0.60
C LEU A 1126 -12.35 17.05 -0.57
N GLU A 1127 -13.54 17.58 -0.32
CA GLU A 1127 -14.29 18.41 -1.27
C GLU A 1127 -13.71 19.83 -1.34
N PHE A 1128 -13.84 20.48 -2.50
CA PHE A 1128 -13.56 21.90 -2.64
C PHE A 1128 -14.79 22.72 -2.19
N PRO A 1129 -14.62 23.79 -1.38
CA PRO A 1129 -15.72 24.70 -1.07
C PRO A 1129 -15.96 25.72 -2.19
N ASP A 1130 -17.21 25.81 -2.66
CA ASP A 1130 -17.64 26.82 -3.64
C ASP A 1130 -17.56 28.26 -3.09
N GLN A 1131 -17.28 29.21 -3.99
CA GLN A 1131 -17.35 30.64 -3.69
C GLN A 1131 -18.77 31.19 -3.97
N PRO A 1132 -19.30 32.10 -3.12
CA PRO A 1132 -20.54 32.82 -3.41
C PRO A 1132 -20.33 33.90 -4.50
N PRO A 1133 -21.38 34.26 -5.27
CA PRO A 1133 -21.22 35.04 -6.50
C PRO A 1133 -20.96 36.54 -6.28
N LEU A 1134 -20.02 37.10 -7.05
CA LEU A 1134 -19.82 38.54 -7.17
C LEU A 1134 -20.88 39.18 -8.06
N ARG A 1135 -21.40 40.34 -7.64
CA ARG A 1135 -22.29 41.17 -8.48
C ARG A 1135 -21.46 41.98 -9.48
N VAL A 1136 -21.96 42.05 -10.71
CA VAL A 1136 -21.46 42.98 -11.75
C VAL A 1136 -21.73 44.43 -11.32
N VAL A 1137 -20.70 45.27 -11.42
CA VAL A 1137 -20.81 46.73 -11.53
C VAL A 1137 -19.91 47.15 -12.69
N HIS A 1138 -20.42 48.04 -13.55
CA HIS A 1138 -19.69 48.47 -14.74
C HIS A 1138 -18.50 49.38 -14.39
N SER A 1139 -17.45 49.32 -15.21
CA SER A 1139 -16.44 50.37 -15.32
C SER A 1139 -16.30 50.74 -16.80
N GLU A 1140 -16.63 51.99 -17.14
CA GLU A 1140 -16.39 52.53 -18.48
C GLU A 1140 -14.96 53.09 -18.61
N LYS A 1141 -14.60 53.52 -19.83
CA LYS A 1141 -13.26 54.02 -20.16
C LYS A 1141 -13.07 55.46 -19.67
N GLY A 1142 -11.92 55.76 -19.08
CA GLY A 1142 -11.44 57.12 -18.80
C GLY A 1142 -9.93 57.20 -19.09
N HIS A 1143 -9.50 58.21 -19.84
CA HIS A 1143 -8.18 58.32 -20.47
C HIS A 1143 -7.54 59.67 -20.11
N LEU A 1144 -6.21 59.79 -20.22
CA LEU A 1144 -5.42 61.06 -20.23
C LEU A 1144 -5.24 61.71 -18.82
N ASP A 1145 -4.15 62.44 -18.50
CA ASP A 1145 -2.82 62.56 -19.15
C ASP A 1145 -1.72 63.09 -18.19
N ASP A 1146 -0.50 63.21 -18.74
CA ASP A 1146 0.56 64.20 -18.43
C ASP A 1146 1.45 64.18 -17.15
N LYS A 1147 2.72 63.83 -17.41
CA LYS A 1147 3.97 64.63 -17.22
C LYS A 1147 4.50 65.06 -15.82
N MET A 1148 5.81 64.82 -15.67
CA MET A 1148 6.87 65.75 -15.15
C MET A 1148 6.93 66.05 -13.62
N VAL A 1149 8.10 66.31 -12.99
CA VAL A 1149 9.52 66.00 -13.30
C VAL A 1149 10.40 66.15 -12.02
N LEU A 1150 11.54 65.46 -11.96
CA LEU A 1150 12.80 65.66 -11.19
C LEU A 1150 12.86 66.18 -9.71
N GLU A 1151 13.74 65.49 -8.96
CA GLU A 1151 14.81 66.04 -8.06
C GLU A 1151 14.44 66.59 -6.65
N GLU A 1152 15.33 66.66 -5.64
CA GLU A 1152 16.74 66.22 -5.42
C GLU A 1152 16.86 65.71 -3.94
N VAL A 1153 17.55 64.60 -3.62
CA VAL A 1153 18.93 64.50 -3.08
C VAL A 1153 19.21 65.27 -1.77
N GLU A 1154 19.52 64.55 -0.68
CA GLU A 1154 20.84 64.61 0.04
C GLU A 1154 20.97 63.59 1.20
N ASN A 1155 22.19 63.07 1.36
CA ASN A 1155 22.78 62.38 2.53
C ASN A 1155 23.74 63.42 3.22
N PRO A 1156 24.43 63.22 4.39
CA PRO A 1156 25.03 61.95 4.83
C PRO A 1156 25.36 61.70 6.34
N SER A 1157 25.80 60.46 6.60
CA SER A 1157 26.92 60.00 7.48
C SER A 1157 27.25 60.59 8.87
N GLY A 1158 27.53 59.69 9.83
CA GLY A 1158 28.51 59.86 10.91
C GLY A 1158 28.02 59.28 12.26
N SER A 1159 28.59 58.30 12.99
CA SER A 1159 29.87 57.54 13.05
C SER A 1159 30.60 57.78 14.39
N ALA A 1160 31.23 56.73 14.93
CA ALA A 1160 32.14 56.64 16.09
C ALA A 1160 31.58 56.00 17.38
N GLU A 1161 32.49 55.36 18.11
CA GLU A 1161 32.27 54.50 19.29
C GLU A 1161 32.90 55.13 20.54
N MET A 1162 32.60 54.62 21.75
CA MET A 1162 33.63 54.16 22.72
C MET A 1162 33.00 53.48 23.95
N GLN A 1163 33.84 52.77 24.72
CA GLN A 1163 33.49 51.98 25.91
C GLN A 1163 34.00 52.64 27.21
N GLU A 1164 34.17 51.83 28.27
CA GLU A 1164 34.94 52.08 29.51
C GLU A 1164 34.27 52.91 30.63
N HIS A 1165 34.42 52.61 31.93
CA HIS A 1165 35.03 51.43 32.60
C HIS A 1165 34.68 51.35 34.12
N LYS A 1166 35.16 50.27 34.79
CA LYS A 1166 35.50 50.17 36.24
C LYS A 1166 34.33 50.17 37.26
N SER A 1167 34.42 49.55 38.46
CA SER A 1167 35.46 48.67 39.05
C SER A 1167 35.06 48.09 40.43
N LYS A 1168 35.58 46.88 40.77
CA LYS A 1168 36.04 46.42 42.13
C LYS A 1168 35.02 46.39 43.31
N THR A 1169 35.18 45.67 44.43
CA THR A 1169 36.03 44.54 44.94
C THR A 1169 35.36 43.92 46.19
N GLU A 1170 35.80 42.72 46.63
CA GLU A 1170 36.01 42.22 48.03
C GLU A 1170 35.00 42.57 49.18
N GLU A 1171 34.69 41.75 50.21
CA GLU A 1171 35.16 40.41 50.65
C GLU A 1171 34.15 39.76 51.65
N CYS A 1172 34.50 38.58 52.20
CA CYS A 1172 33.98 37.84 53.39
C CYS A 1172 32.59 38.16 54.01
N GLU A 1173 31.71 37.18 54.22
CA GLU A 1173 31.80 36.03 55.17
C GLU A 1173 31.83 36.42 56.67
N GLU A 1174 30.65 36.42 57.31
CA GLU A 1174 30.34 35.81 58.63
C GLU A 1174 28.79 35.70 58.68
N ASP A 1175 28.18 34.53 58.55
CA ASP A 1175 28.09 33.34 59.44
C ASP A 1175 26.91 33.38 60.42
N ALA A 1176 25.93 32.50 60.15
CA ALA A 1176 24.90 32.09 61.09
C ALA A 1176 24.23 30.78 60.62
N GLY A 1177 24.02 29.83 61.53
CA GLY A 1177 22.96 28.82 61.36
C GLY A 1177 23.28 27.57 60.52
N ARG A 1178 24.55 27.13 60.44
CA ARG A 1178 24.82 25.73 60.06
C ARG A 1178 24.15 24.76 61.06
N ARG A 1179 23.49 23.73 60.50
CA ARG A 1179 23.14 22.44 61.12
C ARG A 1179 22.11 22.42 62.28
N TRP A 1180 20.90 22.04 61.87
CA TRP A 1180 20.13 20.88 62.37
C TRP A 1180 19.50 20.95 63.79
N GLN A 1181 18.18 20.67 63.79
CA GLN A 1181 17.28 20.38 64.93
C GLN A 1181 16.70 21.57 65.72
N GLU A 1182 15.59 21.27 66.40
CA GLU A 1182 14.74 22.15 67.23
C GLU A 1182 15.41 22.46 68.59
N PRO A 1183 14.84 23.36 69.42
CA PRO A 1183 14.31 22.80 70.68
C PRO A 1183 13.18 23.57 71.40
N GLN A 1184 12.41 22.83 72.21
CA GLN A 1184 11.83 23.28 73.50
C GLN A 1184 11.84 22.10 74.51
N GLY A 1185 11.89 22.30 75.83
CA GLY A 1185 12.05 23.58 76.54
C GLY A 1185 11.81 23.59 78.06
N VAL A 1186 11.76 22.45 78.78
CA VAL A 1186 11.41 22.43 80.22
C VAL A 1186 12.42 21.68 81.10
N CYS A 1187 12.93 22.40 82.10
CA CYS A 1187 13.19 21.84 83.43
C CYS A 1187 12.83 22.93 84.47
N THR A 1188 11.86 22.64 85.34
CA THR A 1188 11.73 23.35 86.63
C THR A 1188 12.39 22.52 87.72
N HIS A 1189 13.04 23.23 88.64
CA HIS A 1189 13.96 22.70 89.63
C HIS A 1189 13.35 21.65 90.59
N SER A 1190 13.72 20.39 90.42
CA SER A 1190 14.42 19.59 91.46
C SER A 1190 14.90 18.26 90.85
N GLN A 1191 15.77 17.52 91.55
CA GLN A 1191 16.05 16.09 91.32
C GLN A 1191 16.56 15.78 89.90
N GLU A 1192 17.87 15.81 89.61
CA GLU A 1192 18.99 15.60 90.54
C GLU A 1192 18.88 14.30 91.36
N LEU A 1193 18.27 13.27 90.77
CA LEU A 1193 18.83 11.93 90.84
C LEU A 1193 19.27 11.59 89.41
N LEU A 1194 20.58 11.46 89.15
CA LEU A 1194 21.40 10.29 89.49
C LEU A 1194 20.82 9.03 88.83
N LEU A 1195 21.60 8.33 88.01
CA LEU A 1195 22.53 7.30 88.49
C LEU A 1195 21.85 6.19 89.32
N GLN A 1196 20.56 5.93 89.09
CA GLN A 1196 19.97 4.60 89.21
C GLN A 1196 19.05 4.29 88.01
N GLU A 1197 19.21 3.16 87.31
CA GLU A 1197 20.36 2.26 87.31
C GLU A 1197 20.38 1.43 86.02
N LEU A 1198 21.51 0.76 85.84
CA LEU A 1198 21.69 -0.52 85.14
C LEU A 1198 20.44 -1.26 84.62
N SER A 1199 20.63 -1.89 83.45
CA SER A 1199 20.02 -3.18 83.10
C SER A 1199 18.53 -3.12 82.69
N SER A 1200 17.96 -4.12 82.00
CA SER A 1200 18.55 -5.15 81.12
C SER A 1200 17.42 -5.92 80.40
N ALA A 1201 17.82 -6.94 79.65
CA ALA A 1201 17.17 -8.24 79.66
C ALA A 1201 15.87 -8.45 78.84
N PHE A 1202 16.07 -9.21 77.77
CA PHE A 1202 15.39 -10.48 77.52
C PHE A 1202 13.90 -10.52 77.08
N THR A 1203 13.75 -10.52 75.75
CA THR A 1203 13.08 -11.62 74.97
C THR A 1203 11.56 -11.83 75.05
N LYS A 1204 11.10 -12.78 74.22
CA LYS A 1204 9.92 -13.66 74.36
C LYS A 1204 8.55 -13.04 74.03
N LYS A 1205 7.59 -13.82 73.50
CA LYS A 1205 7.60 -15.11 72.75
C LYS A 1205 6.17 -15.35 72.23
N ASP A 1206 6.02 -16.20 71.21
CA ASP A 1206 4.84 -17.09 71.00
C ASP A 1206 3.43 -16.45 70.84
N ARG A 1207 2.36 -17.14 70.40
CA ARG A 1207 2.12 -18.22 69.40
C ARG A 1207 0.59 -18.49 69.33
N ASP A 1208 0.15 -19.42 68.46
CA ASP A 1208 -1.11 -20.20 68.53
C ASP A 1208 -2.44 -19.40 68.29
N GLN A 1209 -3.58 -19.94 67.81
CA GLN A 1209 -4.06 -21.26 67.30
C GLN A 1209 -4.89 -21.00 65.99
N GLN A 1210 -5.18 -21.90 65.03
CA GLN A 1210 -5.88 -23.24 65.04
C GLN A 1210 -7.35 -23.15 65.53
N GLU A 1211 -8.37 -23.92 65.10
CA GLU A 1211 -8.61 -24.97 64.06
C GLU A 1211 -10.15 -25.20 63.95
N ASP A 1212 -10.81 -25.81 62.96
CA ASP A 1212 -10.46 -26.30 61.60
C ASP A 1212 -11.63 -25.91 60.63
N GLN A 1213 -12.52 -26.70 59.96
CA GLN A 1213 -12.74 -28.09 59.49
C GLN A 1213 -13.88 -27.98 58.41
N GLU A 1214 -14.18 -28.84 57.43
CA GLU A 1214 -13.69 -30.15 56.97
C GLU A 1214 -13.77 -30.25 55.40
N GLU A 1215 -14.09 -31.40 54.79
CA GLU A 1215 -13.87 -31.74 53.36
C GLU A 1215 -15.06 -32.29 52.52
N LYS A 1216 -15.06 -32.02 51.19
CA LYS A 1216 -15.31 -32.97 50.05
C LYS A 1216 -16.66 -33.72 49.95
N PRO A 1217 -16.92 -34.63 48.94
CA PRO A 1217 -16.15 -35.00 47.72
C PRO A 1217 -16.91 -34.87 46.37
N TYR A 1218 -16.18 -35.21 45.29
CA TYR A 1218 -16.52 -35.78 43.95
C TYR A 1218 -17.97 -36.26 43.67
N ASP A 1219 -18.45 -36.36 42.42
CA ASP A 1219 -17.75 -36.50 41.11
C ASP A 1219 -18.62 -36.05 39.90
N VAL A 1220 -18.08 -36.22 38.68
CA VAL A 1220 -18.65 -35.98 37.29
C VAL A 1220 -18.22 -34.68 36.61
#